data_AF-U2UT54-F1
#
_entry.id   AF-U2UT54-F1
#
_cell.length_a   1.000
_cell.length_b   1.000
_cell.length_c   1.000
_cell.angle_alpha   90.00
_cell.angle_beta   90.00
_cell.angle_gamma   90.00
#
_symmetry.space_group_name_H-M   'P 1'
#
loop_
_entity.id
_entity.type
_entity.pdbx_description
1 polymer ?
#
loop_
_entity_poly.entity_id
_entity_poly.type
_entity_poly.pdbx_seq_one_letter_code
_entity_poly.pdbx_strand_id
1 'polypeptide(L)'
;MVHLVESGEQRYAIKTIQLHNEKKKSGKSKNDRLREEVKYCRKLHSRHVIQIISAEEKDVMTGNNPGRQLQYVMPCFDGTLRDWTSKNVPIERKFNLLHQLYDAVSAIHADGVVHRDIKPENILVDSKGLHLVLADFGIAHFDGSGKTLTKELLANRAYFAPEQMKDKDQKDVGPAADIFALGLITNELFTLSIPRGSTFRRIGDVYPLLSGLDSLVERMIRQNPSKRISIASAKSELKRVACTYRDSLSNVETYLKDCSTSDWEARLAEMKQDALDREVAEEVLKSMGQRDLDDFLTNHIEKPQELSGAEKTRWILYHAKYLVKNDREKYSCENILHRPSKQELQSIEDKIYRQGAEEAILAGQLLKTLSIREWQSRNLNYHHNIRFCPDKDLLYAAQSICFLEMCRKKFEYESNTCRSVSGPDRQSAYDDGPNEEQRAQLDAWLSERCFALGLITDSKTVHGKIWKYFISCGSYHCTELLEATKKAERPWNNAFSSEESAMCLAHDMAIHLISVTHPHEDPRRRLDEFNLWEHVELSNVTDWPLEAFLEKNKQARDLISGPSLDADGAKEILETLKEQYDGVNFEIRDNAAIVNFADSEQYNRFCHEAKGKARGHYIFEGDVIDILVPAFSGDGLTQHIWSLGFDVKHTLAMVLGLRDVK
;
A
#
# COMPACT_ATOMS: atom_id res chain seq x y z
N MET A 1 22.18 27.11 22.79
CA MET A 1 22.17 25.93 23.69
C MET A 1 20.79 25.84 24.30
N VAL A 2 20.23 24.64 24.46
CA VAL A 2 18.91 24.43 25.11
C VAL A 2 19.12 23.57 26.35
N HIS A 3 18.55 23.98 27.47
CA HIS A 3 18.59 23.26 28.74
C HIS A 3 17.18 22.91 29.19
N LEU A 4 17.00 21.70 29.71
CA LEU A 4 15.76 21.26 30.33
C LEU A 4 15.75 21.68 31.79
N VAL A 5 14.62 22.22 32.24
CA VAL A 5 14.41 22.65 33.63
C VAL A 5 13.04 22.18 34.09
N GLU A 6 12.98 21.61 35.28
CA GLU A 6 11.73 21.16 35.90
C GLU A 6 11.34 22.14 37.00
N SER A 7 10.06 22.50 37.06
CA SER A 7 9.49 23.31 38.14
C SER A 7 8.14 22.74 38.52
N GLY A 8 8.09 22.05 39.67
CA GLY A 8 6.94 21.23 40.04
C GLY A 8 6.77 20.04 39.09
N GLU A 9 5.54 19.76 38.66
CA GLU A 9 5.23 18.72 37.66
C GLU A 9 5.47 19.16 36.21
N GLN A 10 5.82 20.43 35.98
CA GLN A 10 5.90 21.00 34.64
C GLN A 10 7.35 21.11 34.15
N ARG A 11 7.58 20.66 32.91
CA ARG A 11 8.88 20.70 32.23
C ARG A 11 8.97 21.92 31.31
N TYR A 12 10.08 22.64 31.41
CA TYR A 12 10.38 23.82 30.60
C TYR A 12 11.71 23.65 29.86
N ALA A 13 11.84 24.36 28.74
CA ALA A 13 13.07 24.49 28.00
C ALA A 13 13.59 25.94 28.09
N ILE A 14 14.88 26.08 28.43
CA ILE A 14 15.59 27.36 28.42
C ILE A 14 16.51 27.39 27.22
N LYS A 15 16.25 28.29 26.27
CA LYS A 15 17.10 28.50 25.10
C LYS A 15 18.01 29.71 25.33
N THR A 16 19.31 29.47 25.24
CA THR A 16 20.38 30.47 25.39
C THR A 16 21.03 30.74 24.04
N ILE A 17 21.02 32.01 23.63
CA ILE A 17 21.60 32.50 22.37
C ILE A 17 22.62 33.59 22.69
N GLN A 18 23.84 33.44 22.15
CA GLN A 18 24.87 34.49 22.23
C GLN A 18 24.54 35.62 21.25
N LEU A 19 24.53 36.86 21.74
CA LEU A 19 24.32 38.05 20.94
C LEU A 19 25.66 38.50 20.31
N HIS A 20 25.64 38.79 19.01
CA HIS A 20 26.84 39.22 18.31
C HIS A 20 27.10 40.72 18.51
N ASN A 21 28.36 41.10 18.70
CA ASN A 21 28.79 42.50 18.72
C ASN A 21 28.87 43.04 17.28
N GLU A 22 27.74 43.39 16.68
CA GLU A 22 27.69 43.96 15.33
C GLU A 22 27.78 45.50 15.36
N LYS A 23 28.70 46.08 14.54
CA LYS A 23 28.66 47.51 14.20
C LYS A 23 27.42 47.75 13.33
N LYS A 24 26.50 48.61 13.78
CA LYS A 24 25.31 49.02 13.00
C LYS A 24 25.72 49.49 11.59
N LYS A 25 25.54 48.64 10.59
CA LYS A 25 25.35 49.08 9.19
C LYS A 25 23.87 49.37 9.00
N SER A 26 23.51 50.26 8.07
CA SER A 26 22.14 50.73 7.83
C SER A 26 21.12 49.56 7.75
N GLY A 27 20.25 49.44 8.76
CA GLY A 27 19.25 48.37 8.89
C GLY A 27 19.08 47.87 10.34
N LYS A 28 18.05 47.04 10.62
CA LYS A 28 17.91 46.32 11.90
C LYS A 28 19.00 45.24 12.02
N SER A 29 19.72 45.20 13.15
CA SER A 29 20.76 44.19 13.41
C SER A 29 20.17 42.78 13.63
N LYS A 30 21.00 41.73 13.57
CA LYS A 30 20.56 40.36 13.90
C LYS A 30 19.95 40.27 15.30
N ASN A 31 20.55 40.96 16.27
CA ASN A 31 20.06 40.99 17.65
C ASN A 31 18.70 41.71 17.77
N ASP A 32 18.46 42.78 17.01
CA ASP A 32 17.18 43.50 17.04
C ASP A 32 16.03 42.63 16.52
N ARG A 33 16.31 41.85 15.47
CA ARG A 33 15.35 40.90 14.89
C ARG A 33 15.02 39.77 15.86
N LEU A 34 16.03 39.21 16.53
CA LEU A 34 15.83 38.18 17.56
C LEU A 34 14.98 38.71 18.73
N ARG A 35 15.18 39.96 19.15
CA ARG A 35 14.33 40.60 20.17
C ARG A 35 12.89 40.78 19.71
N GLU A 36 12.67 41.11 18.44
CA GLU A 36 11.33 41.24 17.87
C GLU A 36 10.62 39.89 17.79
N GLU A 37 11.30 38.83 17.39
CA GLU A 37 10.80 37.45 17.44
C GLU A 37 10.38 37.07 18.86
N VAL A 38 11.26 37.26 19.85
CA VAL A 38 10.94 36.93 21.24
C VAL A 38 9.74 37.74 21.74
N LYS A 39 9.65 39.02 21.38
CA LYS A 39 8.48 39.85 21.71
C LYS A 39 7.21 39.36 21.02
N TYR A 40 7.31 38.88 19.78
CA TYR A 40 6.18 38.35 19.02
C TYR A 40 5.66 37.06 19.67
N CYS A 41 6.53 36.07 19.90
CA CYS A 41 6.18 34.80 20.54
C CYS A 41 5.72 34.94 22.01
N ARG A 42 5.97 36.10 22.64
CA ARG A 42 5.38 36.44 23.95
C ARG A 42 3.97 36.99 23.84
N LYS A 43 3.62 37.65 22.74
CA LYS A 43 2.34 38.35 22.55
C LYS A 43 1.30 37.54 21.78
N LEU A 44 1.74 36.72 20.82
CA LEU A 44 0.85 35.91 20.02
C LEU A 44 0.24 34.80 20.85
N HIS A 45 -1.09 34.80 20.98
CA HIS A 45 -1.81 33.73 21.65
C HIS A 45 -2.37 32.77 20.60
N SER A 46 -1.57 31.77 20.24
CA SER A 46 -2.01 30.65 19.39
C SER A 46 -1.64 29.34 20.06
N ARG A 47 -2.55 28.38 20.04
CA ARG A 47 -2.28 27.03 20.58
C ARG A 47 -1.13 26.35 19.84
N HIS A 48 -0.90 26.68 18.56
CA HIS A 48 0.03 25.96 17.68
C HIS A 48 1.30 26.78 17.34
N VAL A 49 1.57 27.86 18.06
CA VAL A 49 2.82 28.61 17.96
C VAL A 49 3.48 28.64 19.33
N ILE A 50 4.80 28.52 19.38
CA ILE A 50 5.54 28.48 20.64
C ILE A 50 5.29 29.76 21.46
N GLN A 51 4.80 29.57 22.68
CA GLN A 51 4.63 30.66 23.63
C GLN A 51 5.90 30.83 24.46
N ILE A 52 6.56 31.97 24.31
CA ILE A 52 7.66 32.33 25.21
C ILE A 52 7.08 32.89 26.50
N ILE A 53 7.51 32.34 27.63
CA ILE A 53 7.01 32.67 28.97
C ILE A 53 7.78 33.87 29.53
N SER A 54 9.11 33.77 29.52
CA SER A 54 10.01 34.82 29.99
C SER A 54 11.24 34.90 29.10
N ALA A 55 11.86 36.07 29.06
CA ALA A 55 13.11 36.31 28.34
C ALA A 55 13.94 37.38 29.05
N GLU A 56 15.24 37.14 29.16
CA GLU A 56 16.21 38.00 29.85
C GLU A 56 17.51 38.11 29.03
N GLU A 57 18.08 39.30 28.98
CA GLU A 57 19.45 39.50 28.50
C GLU A 57 20.40 39.55 29.69
N LYS A 58 21.51 38.80 29.61
CA LYS A 58 22.55 38.75 30.64
C LYS A 58 23.89 39.11 30.01
N ASP A 59 24.65 39.95 30.69
CA ASP A 59 26.06 40.16 30.36
C ASP A 59 26.85 38.93 30.84
N VAL A 60 27.70 38.39 29.96
CA VAL A 60 28.42 37.12 30.22
C VAL A 60 29.88 37.29 29.83
N MET A 61 30.78 36.81 30.69
CA MET A 61 32.22 36.81 30.42
C MET A 61 32.62 35.48 29.77
N THR A 62 33.03 35.52 28.50
CA THR A 62 33.67 34.38 27.82
C THR A 62 35.17 34.65 27.70
N GLY A 63 35.95 34.17 28.67
CA GLY A 63 37.36 34.57 28.82
C GLY A 63 37.48 36.04 29.19
N ASN A 64 38.38 36.78 28.52
CA ASN A 64 38.58 38.23 28.73
C ASN A 64 37.65 39.13 27.89
N ASN A 65 36.73 38.57 27.10
CA ASN A 65 35.83 39.36 26.26
C ASN A 65 34.42 39.43 26.87
N PRO A 66 33.88 40.64 27.15
CA PRO A 66 32.50 40.80 27.55
C PRO A 66 31.56 40.53 26.36
N GLY A 67 30.59 39.65 26.57
CA GLY A 67 29.52 39.32 25.63
C GLY A 67 28.14 39.49 26.27
N ARG A 68 27.09 39.37 25.45
CA ARG A 68 25.70 39.34 25.93
C ARG A 68 25.02 38.07 25.47
N GLN A 69 24.20 37.49 26.32
CA GLN A 69 23.35 36.36 25.98
C GLN A 69 21.89 36.75 26.15
N LEU A 70 21.05 36.29 25.23
CA LEU A 70 19.60 36.27 25.40
C LEU A 70 19.19 34.86 25.84
N GLN A 71 18.50 34.77 26.97
CA GLN A 71 17.91 33.54 27.48
C GLN A 71 16.39 33.69 27.47
N TYR A 72 15.68 32.67 27.00
CA TYR A 72 14.22 32.64 27.12
C TYR A 72 13.69 31.26 27.51
N VAL A 73 12.59 31.27 28.25
CA VAL A 73 11.90 30.10 28.80
C VAL A 73 10.65 29.81 27.97
N MET A 74 10.48 28.55 27.58
CA MET A 74 9.33 28.07 26.81
C MET A 74 8.89 26.69 27.32
N PRO A 75 7.66 26.23 27.00
CA PRO A 75 7.25 24.86 27.30
C PRO A 75 8.21 23.83 26.68
N CYS A 76 8.46 22.75 27.40
CA CYS A 76 9.27 21.64 26.89
C CYS A 76 8.42 20.71 26.01
N PHE A 77 9.00 20.27 24.89
CA PHE A 77 8.45 19.24 24.01
C PHE A 77 9.45 18.08 23.92
N ASP A 78 8.95 16.87 23.72
CA ASP A 78 9.78 15.65 23.77
C ASP A 78 10.57 15.40 22.47
N GLY A 79 10.20 16.08 21.38
CA GLY A 79 10.93 16.00 20.12
C GLY A 79 10.44 17.00 19.07
N THR A 80 10.87 16.77 17.84
CA THR A 80 10.51 17.58 16.66
C THR A 80 9.74 16.75 15.64
N LEU A 81 9.09 17.37 14.67
CA LEU A 81 8.40 16.65 13.60
C LEU A 81 9.37 15.76 12.80
N ARG A 82 10.67 16.10 12.75
CA ARG A 82 11.71 15.24 12.16
C ARG A 82 11.73 13.86 12.82
N ASP A 83 11.65 13.80 14.14
CA ASP A 83 11.67 12.55 14.92
C ASP A 83 10.40 11.71 14.72
N TRP A 84 9.32 12.36 14.28
CA TRP A 84 8.05 11.71 13.94
C TRP A 84 8.00 11.26 12.48
N THR A 85 8.79 11.89 11.60
CA THR A 85 8.89 11.49 10.19
C THR A 85 9.56 10.12 10.04
N SER A 86 10.37 9.68 11.01
CA SER A 86 11.04 8.36 11.00
C SER A 86 10.24 7.23 11.66
N LYS A 87 9.11 7.55 12.31
CA LYS A 87 8.27 6.57 13.02
C LYS A 87 7.12 6.08 12.16
N ASN A 88 6.59 4.89 12.46
CA ASN A 88 5.33 4.44 11.87
C ASN A 88 4.16 5.21 12.53
N VAL A 89 3.83 6.38 11.99
CA VAL A 89 2.78 7.26 12.51
C VAL A 89 1.44 6.94 11.84
N PRO A 90 0.34 6.72 12.60
CA PRO A 90 -0.99 6.53 12.01
C PRO A 90 -1.42 7.71 11.13
N ILE A 91 -2.16 7.45 10.05
CA ILE A 91 -2.56 8.43 9.05
C ILE A 91 -3.34 9.60 9.66
N GLU A 92 -4.28 9.31 10.56
CA GLU A 92 -5.10 10.31 11.22
C GLU A 92 -4.25 11.20 12.12
N ARG A 93 -3.16 10.66 12.65
CA ARG A 93 -2.21 11.47 13.39
C ARG A 93 -1.39 12.37 12.48
N LYS A 94 -0.98 11.89 11.30
CA LYS A 94 -0.36 12.74 10.27
C LYS A 94 -1.30 13.90 9.90
N PHE A 95 -2.58 13.62 9.64
CA PHE A 95 -3.58 14.66 9.38
C PHE A 95 -3.77 15.63 10.54
N ASN A 96 -3.84 15.14 11.78
CA ASN A 96 -3.98 15.97 12.96
C ASN A 96 -2.78 16.94 13.11
N LEU A 97 -1.56 16.43 12.95
CA LEU A 97 -0.35 17.26 12.97
C LEU A 97 -0.36 18.28 11.83
N LEU A 98 -0.66 17.87 10.59
CA LEU A 98 -0.73 18.81 9.45
C LEU A 98 -1.80 19.90 9.67
N HIS A 99 -2.95 19.57 10.24
CA HIS A 99 -3.97 20.57 10.59
C HIS A 99 -3.45 21.61 11.58
N GLN A 100 -2.79 21.17 12.65
CA GLN A 100 -2.19 22.08 13.63
C GLN A 100 -1.11 22.96 13.01
N LEU A 101 -0.29 22.40 12.11
CA LEU A 101 0.76 23.14 11.42
C LEU A 101 0.18 24.18 10.46
N TYR A 102 -0.88 23.84 9.72
CA TYR A 102 -1.55 24.77 8.82
C TYR A 102 -2.25 25.88 9.62
N ASP A 103 -2.78 25.56 10.80
CA ASP A 103 -3.36 26.54 11.73
C ASP A 103 -2.30 27.50 12.28
N ALA A 104 -1.13 26.98 12.65
CA ALA A 104 0.01 27.79 13.07
C ALA A 104 0.44 28.79 11.99
N VAL A 105 0.63 28.30 10.75
CA VAL A 105 1.05 29.14 9.62
C VAL A 105 -0.05 30.15 9.26
N SER A 106 -1.32 29.74 9.28
CA SER A 106 -2.43 30.66 9.04
C SER A 106 -2.51 31.76 10.10
N ALA A 107 -2.22 31.46 11.36
CA ALA A 107 -2.25 32.44 12.46
C ALA A 107 -1.15 33.49 12.28
N ILE A 108 0.08 33.07 11.98
CA ILE A 108 1.20 34.02 11.81
C ILE A 108 1.04 34.85 10.53
N HIS A 109 0.49 34.27 9.45
CA HIS A 109 0.21 34.99 8.21
C HIS A 109 -0.88 36.04 8.39
N ALA A 110 -1.89 35.79 9.24
CA ALA A 110 -2.92 36.76 9.59
C ALA A 110 -2.36 37.99 10.31
N ASP A 111 -1.27 37.80 11.07
CA ASP A 111 -0.52 38.88 11.74
C ASP A 111 0.55 39.54 10.83
N GLY A 112 0.61 39.15 9.55
CA GLY A 112 1.58 39.67 8.58
C GLY A 112 3.01 39.14 8.79
N VAL A 113 3.20 38.09 9.59
CA VAL A 113 4.48 37.45 9.85
C VAL A 113 4.71 36.31 8.86
N VAL A 114 5.89 36.28 8.24
CA VAL A 114 6.35 35.17 7.38
C VAL A 114 7.46 34.43 8.12
N HIS A 115 7.35 33.12 8.26
CA HIS A 115 8.28 32.32 9.05
C HIS A 115 9.64 32.16 8.37
N ARG A 116 9.66 31.87 7.06
CA ARG A 116 10.83 31.73 6.18
C ARG A 116 11.76 30.55 6.43
N ASP A 117 11.71 29.91 7.59
CA ASP A 117 12.50 28.71 7.89
C ASP A 117 11.61 27.57 8.38
N ILE A 118 10.49 27.31 7.70
CA ILE A 118 9.63 26.16 8.06
C ILE A 118 10.33 24.88 7.62
N LYS A 119 10.59 24.00 8.58
CA LYS A 119 11.19 22.68 8.39
C LYS A 119 10.83 21.77 9.58
N PRO A 120 10.90 20.43 9.44
CA PRO A 120 10.53 19.52 10.51
C PRO A 120 11.26 19.74 11.85
N GLU A 121 12.49 20.25 11.81
CA GLU A 121 13.30 20.54 13.00
C GLU A 121 12.79 21.74 13.81
N ASN A 122 12.08 22.67 13.16
CA ASN A 122 11.51 23.87 13.79
C ASN A 122 10.05 23.65 14.25
N ILE A 123 9.54 22.43 14.16
CA ILE A 123 8.19 22.07 14.57
C ILE A 123 8.31 21.12 15.76
N LEU A 124 7.96 21.61 16.95
CA LEU A 124 8.07 20.85 18.19
C LEU A 124 6.82 19.99 18.40
N VAL A 125 6.99 18.77 18.87
CA VAL A 125 5.92 17.78 19.01
C VAL A 125 6.01 17.09 20.37
N ASP A 126 4.86 16.86 21.01
CA ASP A 126 4.82 16.12 22.28
C ASP A 126 5.18 14.62 22.11
N SER A 127 5.45 13.94 23.22
CA SER A 127 5.80 12.50 23.24
C SER A 127 4.75 11.59 22.62
N LYS A 128 3.49 12.01 22.64
CA LYS A 128 2.38 11.21 22.09
C LYS A 128 2.16 11.51 20.62
N GLY A 129 2.71 12.59 20.08
CA GLY A 129 2.45 13.08 18.73
C GLY A 129 1.08 13.73 18.60
N LEU A 130 0.45 14.16 19.71
CA LEU A 130 -0.92 14.69 19.75
C LEU A 130 -0.96 16.19 19.56
N HIS A 131 0.09 16.88 19.97
CA HIS A 131 0.18 18.32 19.92
C HIS A 131 1.50 18.74 19.27
N LEU A 132 1.42 19.74 18.40
CA LEU A 132 2.58 20.44 17.88
C LEU A 132 2.48 21.95 18.06
N VAL A 133 3.66 22.57 18.06
CA VAL A 133 3.83 24.02 17.97
C VAL A 133 4.92 24.37 16.96
N LEU A 134 4.68 25.43 16.19
CA LEU A 134 5.69 26.05 15.33
C LEU A 134 6.63 26.91 16.18
N ALA A 135 7.92 26.69 16.06
CA ALA A 135 8.98 27.38 16.80
C ALA A 135 10.05 27.92 15.85
N ASP A 136 10.98 28.70 16.40
CA ASP A 136 12.19 29.18 15.72
C ASP A 136 11.91 29.97 14.43
N PHE A 137 11.41 31.20 14.61
CA PHE A 137 11.08 32.08 13.51
C PHE A 137 12.36 32.55 12.82
N GLY A 138 12.48 32.28 11.53
CA GLY A 138 13.71 32.40 10.74
C GLY A 138 14.19 33.84 10.44
N ILE A 139 14.13 34.76 11.41
CA ILE A 139 14.59 36.14 11.23
C ILE A 139 16.12 36.27 11.43
N ALA A 140 16.79 35.19 11.87
CA ALA A 140 18.21 35.16 12.22
C ALA A 140 19.16 34.48 11.20
N HIS A 141 18.68 33.89 10.10
CA HIS A 141 19.56 33.28 9.09
C HIS A 141 19.95 34.26 7.97
N PHE A 142 20.62 35.34 8.35
CA PHE A 142 21.36 36.20 7.44
C PHE A 142 22.85 35.90 7.53
N ASP A 143 23.30 34.81 6.90
CA ASP A 143 24.71 34.70 6.54
C ASP A 143 24.85 34.19 5.11
N GLY A 144 25.02 35.16 4.20
CA GLY A 144 25.72 34.94 2.95
C GLY A 144 27.21 34.85 3.22
N SER A 145 27.70 33.67 3.60
CA SER A 145 29.12 33.36 3.42
C SER A 145 29.24 32.25 2.37
N GLY A 146 29.82 32.62 1.23
CA GLY A 146 30.16 31.70 0.15
C GLY A 146 31.30 30.79 0.57
N LYS A 147 30.98 29.79 1.40
CA LYS A 147 31.88 28.69 1.74
C LYS A 147 31.27 27.36 1.33
N THR A 148 32.15 26.47 0.92
CA THR A 148 31.97 25.16 0.30
C THR A 148 30.74 24.40 0.80
N LEU A 149 29.98 23.81 -0.13
CA LEU A 149 28.78 22.99 0.11
C LEU A 149 29.12 21.78 1.02
N THR A 150 28.96 21.92 2.33
CA THR A 150 28.97 20.79 3.26
C THR A 150 27.59 20.11 3.27
N LYS A 151 27.53 18.81 3.62
CA LYS A 151 26.26 18.05 3.73
C LYS A 151 25.25 18.71 4.69
N GLU A 152 25.71 19.37 5.76
CA GLU A 152 24.87 20.09 6.73
C GLU A 152 24.24 21.36 6.15
N LEU A 153 24.95 22.10 5.30
CA LEU A 153 24.43 23.29 4.59
C LEU A 153 23.37 22.91 3.55
N LEU A 154 23.50 21.74 2.92
CA LEU A 154 22.51 21.18 2.01
C LEU A 154 21.24 20.72 2.74
N ALA A 155 21.38 20.08 3.91
CA ALA A 155 20.24 19.68 4.75
C ALA A 155 19.41 20.89 5.20
N ASN A 156 20.07 21.98 5.62
CA ASN A 156 19.40 23.22 6.02
C ASN A 156 18.62 23.93 4.92
N ARG A 157 18.86 23.63 3.63
CA ARG A 157 18.19 24.25 2.49
C ARG A 157 17.15 23.34 1.82
N ALA A 158 16.93 22.15 2.34
CA ALA A 158 16.05 21.16 1.71
C ALA A 158 14.59 21.64 1.56
N TYR A 159 14.16 22.59 2.40
CA TYR A 159 12.79 23.13 2.43
C TYR A 159 12.68 24.54 1.84
N PHE A 160 13.79 25.12 1.36
CA PHE A 160 13.78 26.48 0.85
C PHE A 160 13.00 26.58 -0.46
N ALA A 161 12.14 27.59 -0.54
CA ALA A 161 11.47 27.92 -1.79
C ALA A 161 12.47 28.44 -2.84
N PRO A 162 12.20 28.29 -4.15
CA PRO A 162 13.07 28.75 -5.22
C PRO A 162 13.47 30.23 -5.11
N GLU A 163 12.55 31.09 -4.67
CA GLU A 163 12.80 32.51 -4.43
C GLU A 163 13.76 32.76 -3.27
N GLN A 164 13.74 31.92 -2.23
CA GLN A 164 14.69 32.01 -1.10
C GLN A 164 16.10 31.58 -1.49
N MET A 165 16.22 30.70 -2.48
CA MET A 165 17.52 30.32 -3.04
C MET A 165 18.12 31.42 -3.93
N LYS A 166 17.27 32.22 -4.58
CA LYS A 166 17.70 33.30 -5.49
C LYS A 166 18.01 34.60 -4.75
N ASP A 167 17.17 34.98 -3.79
CA ASP A 167 17.33 36.20 -3.02
C ASP A 167 18.21 35.95 -1.79
N LYS A 168 19.49 36.35 -1.87
CA LYS A 168 20.46 36.23 -0.78
C LYS A 168 20.07 37.04 0.46
N ASP A 169 19.27 38.09 0.29
CA ASP A 169 18.83 38.98 1.37
C ASP A 169 17.40 38.66 1.85
N GLN A 170 16.71 37.72 1.20
CA GLN A 170 15.31 37.34 1.48
C GLN A 170 14.36 38.54 1.70
N LYS A 171 14.59 39.66 1.02
CA LYS A 171 13.79 40.88 1.17
C LYS A 171 12.44 40.73 0.48
N ASP A 172 12.42 40.03 -0.65
CA ASP A 172 11.22 39.83 -1.47
C ASP A 172 10.53 38.48 -1.20
N VAL A 173 10.94 37.78 -0.14
CA VAL A 173 10.36 36.50 0.28
C VAL A 173 9.08 36.75 1.10
N GLY A 174 7.95 36.48 0.48
CA GLY A 174 6.61 36.60 1.07
C GLY A 174 6.02 35.28 1.61
N PRO A 175 4.75 35.29 2.05
CA PRO A 175 4.05 34.14 2.63
C PRO A 175 4.08 32.86 1.78
N ALA A 176 4.19 33.00 0.46
CA ALA A 176 4.24 31.89 -0.49
C ALA A 176 5.42 30.94 -0.24
N ALA A 177 6.52 31.40 0.37
CA ALA A 177 7.66 30.56 0.71
C ALA A 177 7.31 29.54 1.81
N ASP A 178 6.55 29.96 2.82
CA ASP A 178 6.06 29.08 3.87
C ASP A 178 5.12 28.01 3.31
N ILE A 179 4.28 28.38 2.33
CA ILE A 179 3.40 27.42 1.63
C ILE A 179 4.21 26.35 0.88
N PHE A 180 5.30 26.74 0.25
CA PHE A 180 6.18 25.80 -0.44
C PHE A 180 6.77 24.77 0.54
N ALA A 181 7.32 25.25 1.65
CA ALA A 181 7.84 24.38 2.71
C ALA A 181 6.77 23.45 3.30
N LEU A 182 5.55 23.95 3.54
CA LEU A 182 4.42 23.12 3.97
C LEU A 182 4.09 22.02 2.94
N GLY A 183 4.14 22.31 1.65
CA GLY A 183 3.90 21.32 0.59
C GLY A 183 4.94 20.19 0.63
N LEU A 184 6.21 20.54 0.83
CA LEU A 184 7.29 19.56 0.98
C LEU A 184 7.09 18.68 2.22
N ILE A 185 6.81 19.29 3.38
CA ILE A 185 6.55 18.56 4.63
C ILE A 185 5.33 17.66 4.50
N THR A 186 4.26 18.14 3.86
CA THR A 186 3.04 17.35 3.63
C THR A 186 3.37 16.09 2.85
N ASN A 187 4.09 16.18 1.73
CA ASN A 187 4.50 15.00 0.97
C ASN A 187 5.42 14.08 1.76
N GLU A 188 6.41 14.64 2.44
CA GLU A 188 7.40 13.88 3.18
C GLU A 188 6.78 13.08 4.33
N LEU A 189 5.80 13.64 5.04
CA LEU A 189 5.15 12.98 6.18
C LEU A 189 4.43 11.68 5.76
N PHE A 190 3.95 11.60 4.53
CA PHE A 190 3.32 10.40 3.99
C PHE A 190 4.31 9.49 3.25
N THR A 191 5.25 10.04 2.48
CA THR A 191 6.08 9.26 1.55
C THR A 191 7.48 8.93 2.07
N LEU A 192 7.89 9.57 3.17
CA LEU A 192 9.25 9.60 3.68
C LEU A 192 10.27 10.19 2.69
N SER A 193 9.78 10.89 1.66
CA SER A 193 10.58 11.49 0.60
C SER A 193 10.21 12.96 0.40
N ILE A 194 11.24 13.81 0.36
CA ILE A 194 11.08 15.23 0.06
C ILE A 194 10.94 15.38 -1.47
N PRO A 195 9.88 16.05 -1.99
CA PRO A 195 9.75 16.32 -3.42
C PRO A 195 10.97 17.04 -3.99
N ARG A 196 11.59 16.45 -5.01
CA ARG A 196 12.73 17.05 -5.74
C ARG A 196 12.60 16.79 -7.24
N GLY A 197 12.82 17.82 -8.04
CA GLY A 197 12.71 17.74 -9.50
C GLY A 197 11.28 17.56 -10.00
N SER A 198 11.13 17.12 -11.24
CA SER A 198 9.83 16.88 -11.89
C SER A 198 9.23 15.51 -11.57
N THR A 199 10.04 14.58 -11.04
CA THR A 199 9.65 13.21 -10.69
C THR A 199 10.03 12.94 -9.24
N PHE A 200 9.04 12.75 -8.38
CA PHE A 200 9.23 12.40 -6.97
C PHE A 200 8.11 11.46 -6.53
N ARG A 201 8.37 10.69 -5.45
CA ARG A 201 7.37 9.77 -4.87
C ARG A 201 6.20 10.59 -4.31
N ARG A 202 5.01 10.33 -4.82
CA ARG A 202 3.76 11.01 -4.47
C ARG A 202 3.07 10.31 -3.30
N ILE A 203 2.13 11.00 -2.66
CA ILE A 203 1.33 10.44 -1.58
C ILE A 203 0.48 9.30 -2.12
N GLY A 204 -0.15 9.46 -3.30
CA GLY A 204 -0.93 8.41 -3.95
C GLY A 204 -0.14 7.15 -4.31
N ASP A 205 1.19 7.24 -4.47
CA ASP A 205 2.04 6.07 -4.73
C ASP A 205 2.23 5.19 -3.48
N VAL A 206 1.99 5.74 -2.28
CA VAL A 206 2.15 5.05 -0.98
C VAL A 206 0.78 4.76 -0.34
N TYR A 207 -0.11 5.74 -0.41
CA TYR A 207 -1.47 5.71 0.12
C TYR A 207 -2.43 6.13 -0.98
N PRO A 208 -2.87 5.21 -1.85
CA PRO A 208 -3.66 5.56 -3.04
C PRO A 208 -4.99 6.24 -2.71
N LEU A 209 -5.61 5.88 -1.58
CA LEU A 209 -6.81 6.54 -1.05
C LEU A 209 -6.60 8.02 -0.71
N LEU A 210 -5.34 8.44 -0.53
CA LEU A 210 -4.94 9.81 -0.23
C LEU A 210 -4.35 10.54 -1.45
N SER A 211 -4.49 9.99 -2.66
CA SER A 211 -4.04 10.63 -3.92
C SER A 211 -4.61 12.03 -4.13
N GLY A 212 -5.75 12.37 -3.52
CA GLY A 212 -6.29 13.73 -3.48
C GLY A 212 -5.33 14.77 -2.88
N LEU A 213 -4.38 14.36 -2.02
CA LEU A 213 -3.33 15.23 -1.48
C LEU A 213 -2.25 15.58 -2.51
N ASP A 214 -2.06 14.79 -3.56
CA ASP A 214 -1.03 15.05 -4.56
C ASP A 214 -1.31 16.35 -5.31
N SER A 215 -2.58 16.59 -5.69
CA SER A 215 -3.01 17.83 -6.31
C SER A 215 -2.81 19.06 -5.40
N LEU A 216 -2.99 18.89 -4.09
CA LEU A 216 -2.75 19.94 -3.10
C LEU A 216 -1.24 20.24 -3.02
N VAL A 217 -0.41 19.22 -2.83
CA VAL A 217 1.06 19.34 -2.77
C VAL A 217 1.59 20.01 -4.04
N GLU A 218 1.18 19.56 -5.23
CA GLU A 218 1.60 20.12 -6.52
C GLU A 218 1.31 21.61 -6.62
N ARG A 219 0.16 22.08 -6.12
CA ARG A 219 -0.19 23.51 -6.09
C ARG A 219 0.58 24.31 -5.05
N MET A 220 1.00 23.68 -3.95
CA MET A 220 1.83 24.31 -2.91
C MET A 220 3.28 24.46 -3.36
N ILE A 221 3.84 23.48 -4.09
CA ILE A 221 5.26 23.46 -4.49
C ILE A 221 5.54 24.08 -5.87
N ARG A 222 4.61 24.88 -6.41
CA ARG A 222 4.81 25.54 -7.72
C ARG A 222 6.03 26.45 -7.70
N GLN A 223 6.81 26.43 -8.78
CA GLN A 223 8.02 27.23 -8.89
C GLN A 223 7.75 28.74 -8.83
N ASN A 224 6.65 29.20 -9.45
CA ASN A 224 6.21 30.60 -9.38
C ASN A 224 5.41 30.86 -8.08
N PRO A 225 5.88 31.73 -7.17
CA PRO A 225 5.21 32.02 -5.90
C PRO A 225 3.77 32.52 -6.06
N SER A 226 3.51 33.34 -7.09
CA SER A 226 2.18 33.91 -7.35
C SER A 226 1.14 32.89 -7.82
N LYS A 227 1.58 31.70 -8.25
CA LYS A 227 0.71 30.61 -8.71
C LYS A 227 0.43 29.59 -7.61
N ARG A 228 1.03 29.73 -6.42
CA ARG A 228 0.81 28.83 -5.28
C ARG A 228 -0.55 29.09 -4.66
N ILE A 229 -1.15 28.03 -4.11
CA ILE A 229 -2.40 28.11 -3.36
C ILE A 229 -2.21 28.92 -2.06
N SER A 230 -3.24 29.64 -1.62
CA SER A 230 -3.24 30.34 -0.32
C SER A 230 -3.31 29.36 0.86
N ILE A 231 -2.81 29.74 2.04
CA ILE A 231 -2.94 28.93 3.26
C ILE A 231 -4.39 28.57 3.60
N ALA A 232 -5.34 29.50 3.43
CA ALA A 232 -6.75 29.26 3.71
C ALA A 232 -7.35 28.15 2.81
N SER A 233 -7.10 28.25 1.51
CA SER A 233 -7.53 27.22 0.54
C SER A 233 -6.84 25.88 0.78
N ALA A 234 -5.54 25.88 1.10
CA ALA A 234 -4.80 24.66 1.42
C ALA A 234 -5.37 23.95 2.66
N LYS A 235 -5.72 24.71 3.71
CA LYS A 235 -6.36 24.19 4.93
C LYS A 235 -7.74 23.59 4.65
N SER A 236 -8.59 24.27 3.87
CA SER A 236 -9.90 23.74 3.47
C SER A 236 -9.78 22.45 2.68
N GLU A 237 -8.80 22.37 1.78
CA GLU A 237 -8.59 21.19 0.97
C GLU A 237 -8.01 20.01 1.75
N LEU A 238 -7.03 20.25 2.64
CA LEU A 238 -6.53 19.24 3.57
C LEU A 238 -7.69 18.67 4.41
N LYS A 239 -8.55 19.54 4.93
CA LYS A 239 -9.73 19.14 5.73
C LYS A 239 -10.70 18.31 4.90
N ARG A 240 -10.97 18.72 3.66
CA ARG A 240 -11.85 17.98 2.75
C ARG A 240 -11.33 16.56 2.52
N VAL A 241 -10.05 16.41 2.18
CA VAL A 241 -9.45 15.09 1.94
C VAL A 241 -9.46 14.23 3.23
N ALA A 242 -9.11 14.81 4.37
CA ALA A 242 -9.14 14.12 5.66
C ALA A 242 -10.56 13.63 6.03
N CYS A 243 -11.59 14.46 5.82
CA CYS A 243 -12.99 14.08 6.03
C CYS A 243 -13.42 12.98 5.06
N THR A 244 -13.18 13.15 3.75
CA THR A 244 -13.54 12.13 2.75
C THR A 244 -12.90 10.77 3.05
N TYR A 245 -11.61 10.74 3.40
CA TYR A 245 -10.93 9.51 3.79
C TYR A 245 -11.54 8.88 5.06
N ARG A 246 -11.79 9.68 6.11
CA ARG A 246 -12.40 9.19 7.35
C ARG A 246 -13.81 8.67 7.14
N ASP A 247 -14.66 9.42 6.43
CA ASP A 247 -16.06 9.10 6.24
C ASP A 247 -16.21 7.84 5.38
N SER A 248 -15.38 7.72 4.33
CA SER A 248 -15.33 6.50 3.50
C SER A 248 -14.92 5.29 4.32
N LEU A 249 -13.88 5.40 5.15
CA LEU A 249 -13.45 4.31 6.02
C LEU A 249 -14.52 3.93 7.05
N SER A 250 -15.09 4.90 7.74
CA SER A 250 -16.07 4.63 8.80
C SER A 250 -17.31 3.90 8.26
N ASN A 251 -17.75 4.23 7.05
CA ASN A 251 -18.88 3.55 6.42
C ASN A 251 -18.55 2.08 6.13
N VAL A 252 -17.37 1.81 5.54
CA VAL A 252 -16.96 0.44 5.20
C VAL A 252 -16.60 -0.38 6.45
N GLU A 253 -15.95 0.23 7.45
CA GLU A 253 -15.70 -0.41 8.74
C GLU A 253 -17.00 -0.86 9.41
N THR A 254 -18.05 -0.03 9.35
CA THR A 254 -19.37 -0.37 9.89
C THR A 254 -19.98 -1.53 9.11
N TYR A 255 -19.92 -1.48 7.77
CA TYR A 255 -20.41 -2.55 6.92
C TYR A 255 -19.73 -3.90 7.22
N LEU A 256 -18.39 -3.92 7.26
CA LEU A 256 -17.63 -5.14 7.55
C LEU A 256 -17.91 -5.71 8.95
N LYS A 257 -18.25 -4.84 9.92
CA LYS A 257 -18.68 -5.25 11.27
C LYS A 257 -20.07 -5.87 11.26
N ASP A 258 -20.99 -5.36 10.44
CA ASP A 258 -22.37 -5.84 10.35
C ASP A 258 -22.48 -7.15 9.54
N CYS A 259 -21.58 -7.36 8.58
CA CYS A 259 -21.53 -8.54 7.72
C CYS A 259 -20.64 -9.68 8.29
N SER A 260 -20.32 -9.65 9.59
CA SER A 260 -19.53 -10.71 10.23
C SER A 260 -20.26 -12.04 10.26
N THR A 261 -19.64 -13.09 9.73
CA THR A 261 -20.14 -14.46 9.87
C THR A 261 -19.87 -15.01 11.27
N SER A 262 -20.65 -16.01 11.72
CA SER A 262 -20.41 -16.68 13.01
C SER A 262 -19.02 -17.32 13.11
N ASP A 263 -18.51 -17.81 11.98
CA ASP A 263 -17.17 -18.40 11.89
C ASP A 263 -16.08 -17.34 12.02
N TRP A 264 -16.30 -16.16 11.43
CA TRP A 264 -15.44 -15.00 11.62
C TRP A 264 -15.43 -14.52 13.08
N GLU A 265 -16.60 -14.42 13.73
CA GLU A 265 -16.68 -14.00 15.13
C GLU A 265 -15.92 -14.94 16.08
N ALA A 266 -16.07 -16.26 15.86
CA ALA A 266 -15.34 -17.27 16.64
C ALA A 266 -13.82 -17.16 16.44
N ARG A 267 -13.36 -16.97 15.20
CA ARG A 267 -11.95 -16.79 14.89
C ARG A 267 -11.39 -15.48 15.45
N LEU A 268 -12.14 -14.39 15.33
CA LEU A 268 -11.75 -13.08 15.85
C LEU A 268 -11.55 -13.15 17.38
N ALA A 269 -12.37 -13.92 18.09
CA ALA A 269 -12.17 -14.20 19.51
C ALA A 269 -10.85 -14.97 19.78
N GLU A 270 -10.51 -15.96 18.94
CA GLU A 270 -9.24 -16.68 19.04
C GLU A 270 -8.03 -15.77 18.75
N MET A 271 -8.09 -14.94 17.71
CA MET A 271 -7.02 -14.00 17.34
C MET A 271 -6.79 -12.94 18.41
N LYS A 272 -7.87 -12.42 19.00
CA LYS A 272 -7.83 -11.53 20.17
C LYS A 272 -7.08 -12.19 21.34
N GLN A 273 -7.32 -13.48 21.57
CA GLN A 273 -6.65 -14.24 22.62
C GLN A 273 -5.17 -14.56 22.30
N ASP A 274 -4.83 -14.92 21.05
CA ASP A 274 -3.43 -15.21 20.67
C ASP A 274 -2.55 -13.94 20.67
N ALA A 275 -3.11 -12.79 20.27
CA ALA A 275 -2.43 -11.50 20.37
C ALA A 275 -2.14 -11.14 21.84
N LEU A 276 -3.10 -11.40 22.73
CA LEU A 276 -2.91 -11.26 24.16
C LEU A 276 -1.81 -12.20 24.68
N ASP A 277 -1.89 -13.49 24.36
CA ASP A 277 -0.91 -14.48 24.79
C ASP A 277 0.51 -14.11 24.29
N ARG A 278 0.62 -13.46 23.12
CA ARG A 278 1.88 -12.93 22.57
C ARG A 278 2.43 -11.78 23.41
N GLU A 279 1.63 -10.76 23.67
CA GLU A 279 2.08 -9.57 24.40
C GLU A 279 2.50 -9.93 25.83
N VAL A 280 1.74 -10.82 26.47
CA VAL A 280 2.10 -11.40 27.77
C VAL A 280 3.42 -12.18 27.70
N ALA A 281 3.60 -13.02 26.67
CA ALA A 281 4.86 -13.73 26.47
C ALA A 281 6.05 -12.78 26.28
N GLU A 282 5.89 -11.70 25.51
CA GLU A 282 6.94 -10.69 25.32
C GLU A 282 7.28 -9.96 26.63
N GLU A 283 6.29 -9.64 27.46
CA GLU A 283 6.53 -8.97 28.75
C GLU A 283 7.16 -9.91 29.79
N VAL A 284 6.72 -11.17 29.84
CA VAL A 284 7.38 -12.23 30.64
C VAL A 284 8.84 -12.32 30.23
N LEU A 285 9.15 -12.40 28.94
CA LEU A 285 10.52 -12.49 28.43
C LEU A 285 11.37 -11.26 28.81
N LYS A 286 10.80 -10.05 28.79
CA LYS A 286 11.52 -8.84 29.25
C LYS A 286 11.78 -8.84 30.77
N SER A 287 10.88 -9.45 31.54
CA SER A 287 10.99 -9.53 33.01
C SER A 287 11.95 -10.64 33.49
N MET A 288 12.23 -11.63 32.65
CA MET A 288 13.17 -12.71 32.97
C MET A 288 14.62 -12.20 33.02
N GLY A 289 15.33 -12.54 34.09
CA GLY A 289 16.77 -12.28 34.16
C GLY A 289 17.52 -13.13 33.14
N GLN A 290 18.70 -12.66 32.69
CA GLN A 290 19.51 -13.33 31.66
C GLN A 290 19.75 -14.82 31.97
N ARG A 291 19.90 -15.16 33.25
CA ARG A 291 20.14 -16.52 33.73
C ARG A 291 18.93 -17.43 33.61
N ASP A 292 17.73 -16.91 33.92
CA ASP A 292 16.47 -17.66 33.80
C ASP A 292 16.08 -17.87 32.34
N LEU A 293 16.42 -16.90 31.48
CA LEU A 293 16.27 -17.03 30.03
C LEU A 293 17.21 -18.10 29.47
N ASP A 294 18.47 -18.14 29.90
CA ASP A 294 19.44 -19.16 29.48
C ASP A 294 19.04 -20.56 29.95
N ASP A 295 18.53 -20.72 31.17
CA ASP A 295 17.99 -21.99 31.68
C ASP A 295 16.71 -22.41 30.92
N PHE A 296 15.84 -21.46 30.58
CA PHE A 296 14.65 -21.71 29.76
C PHE A 296 15.03 -22.22 28.36
N LEU A 297 15.98 -21.55 27.70
CA LEU A 297 16.51 -21.93 26.40
C LEU A 297 17.17 -23.32 26.45
N THR A 298 17.92 -23.63 27.51
CA THR A 298 18.65 -24.89 27.64
C THR A 298 17.73 -26.09 27.88
N ASN A 299 16.65 -25.90 28.64
CA ASN A 299 15.72 -26.99 28.99
C ASN A 299 14.74 -27.34 27.86
N HIS A 300 14.51 -26.43 26.92
CA HIS A 300 13.48 -26.62 25.88
C HIS A 300 14.06 -26.62 24.46
N ILE A 301 15.29 -26.14 24.23
CA ILE A 301 15.94 -26.22 22.92
C ILE A 301 16.85 -27.44 22.87
N GLU A 302 16.44 -28.51 22.17
CA GLU A 302 17.29 -29.69 21.97
C GLU A 302 18.58 -29.40 21.15
N LYS A 303 18.65 -28.28 20.41
CA LYS A 303 19.87 -27.81 19.70
C LYS A 303 19.99 -26.29 19.56
N PRO A 304 20.62 -25.57 20.51
CA PRO A 304 20.68 -24.10 20.52
C PRO A 304 21.55 -23.46 19.42
N GLN A 305 22.39 -24.24 18.75
CA GLN A 305 23.46 -23.74 17.86
C GLN A 305 23.08 -23.67 16.37
N GLU A 306 21.93 -24.22 15.97
CA GLU A 306 21.54 -24.33 14.55
C GLU A 306 20.51 -23.28 14.09
N LEU A 307 19.96 -22.46 15.00
CA LEU A 307 18.91 -21.48 14.67
C LEU A 307 19.48 -20.06 14.44
N SER A 308 19.10 -19.41 13.34
CA SER A 308 19.41 -18.00 13.10
C SER A 308 18.68 -17.06 14.07
N GLY A 309 19.11 -15.80 14.19
CA GLY A 309 18.56 -14.85 15.16
C GLY A 309 17.03 -14.69 15.11
N ALA A 310 16.43 -14.62 13.92
CA ALA A 310 14.98 -14.47 13.75
C ALA A 310 14.20 -15.77 14.03
N GLU A 311 14.81 -16.94 13.77
CA GLU A 311 14.22 -18.25 14.07
C GLU A 311 14.24 -18.52 15.57
N LYS A 312 15.36 -18.15 16.23
CA LYS A 312 15.51 -18.22 17.68
C LYS A 312 14.48 -17.36 18.39
N THR A 313 14.29 -16.10 17.97
CA THR A 313 13.25 -15.22 18.54
C THR A 313 11.85 -15.80 18.39
N ARG A 314 11.50 -16.36 17.22
CA ARG A 314 10.17 -16.98 17.00
C ARG A 314 9.95 -18.20 17.87
N TRP A 315 10.95 -19.06 17.96
CA TRP A 315 10.88 -20.28 18.74
C TRP A 315 10.69 -19.97 20.24
N ILE A 316 11.44 -18.98 20.74
CA ILE A 316 11.32 -18.47 22.12
C ILE A 316 9.89 -18.00 22.38
N LEU A 317 9.35 -17.18 21.47
CA LEU A 317 8.00 -16.63 21.57
C LEU A 317 6.93 -17.75 21.58
N TYR A 318 7.07 -18.75 20.72
CA TYR A 318 6.15 -19.89 20.65
C TYR A 318 6.14 -20.71 21.95
N HIS A 319 7.31 -21.03 22.51
CA HIS A 319 7.40 -21.77 23.77
C HIS A 319 6.95 -20.94 24.97
N ALA A 320 7.23 -19.63 24.98
CA ALA A 320 6.71 -18.72 25.99
C ALA A 320 5.18 -18.66 25.96
N LYS A 321 4.56 -18.56 24.77
CA LYS A 321 3.10 -18.68 24.60
C LYS A 321 2.55 -20.01 25.10
N TYR A 322 3.22 -21.12 24.77
CA TYR A 322 2.81 -22.45 25.23
C TYR A 322 2.83 -22.58 26.76
N LEU A 323 3.82 -22.00 27.43
CA LEU A 323 3.89 -21.95 28.90
C LEU A 323 2.80 -21.07 29.50
N VAL A 324 2.57 -19.86 28.95
CA VAL A 324 1.48 -18.97 29.37
C VAL A 324 0.11 -19.67 29.26
N LYS A 325 -0.07 -20.50 28.22
CA LYS A 325 -1.29 -21.26 27.99
C LYS A 325 -1.47 -22.43 28.98
N ASN A 326 -0.40 -23.16 29.31
CA ASN A 326 -0.48 -24.42 30.05
C ASN A 326 -0.15 -24.33 31.55
N ASP A 327 0.56 -23.29 32.00
CA ASP A 327 1.01 -23.14 33.39
C ASP A 327 0.62 -21.75 33.94
N ARG A 328 -0.67 -21.42 33.81
CA ARG A 328 -1.24 -20.10 34.11
C ARG A 328 -1.03 -19.66 35.55
N GLU A 329 -1.01 -20.58 36.53
CA GLU A 329 -0.84 -20.27 37.96
C GLU A 329 0.61 -19.93 38.33
N LYS A 330 1.60 -20.55 37.67
CA LYS A 330 3.02 -20.32 37.96
C LYS A 330 3.52 -18.99 37.39
N TYR A 331 2.99 -18.59 36.24
CA TYR A 331 3.33 -17.34 35.57
C TYR A 331 2.25 -16.26 35.73
N SER A 332 1.20 -16.50 36.55
CA SER A 332 0.33 -15.44 37.05
C SER A 332 1.02 -14.67 38.17
N CYS A 333 2.01 -13.85 37.84
CA CYS A 333 2.46 -12.85 38.78
C CYS A 333 1.34 -11.80 38.92
N GLU A 334 0.69 -11.74 40.08
CA GLU A 334 -0.40 -10.82 40.43
C GLU A 334 -0.07 -9.31 40.24
N ASN A 335 1.18 -8.97 39.89
CA ASN A 335 1.61 -7.60 39.57
C ASN A 335 2.04 -7.38 38.09
N ILE A 336 2.13 -8.42 37.25
CA ILE A 336 2.51 -8.32 35.82
C ILE A 336 1.29 -8.40 34.90
N LEU A 337 0.18 -8.94 35.40
CA LEU A 337 -1.09 -9.02 34.69
C LEU A 337 -1.77 -7.64 34.58
N HIS A 338 -1.38 -6.83 33.60
CA HIS A 338 -2.39 -6.01 32.95
C HIS A 338 -3.28 -6.99 32.18
N ARG A 339 -4.45 -7.38 32.74
CA ARG A 339 -5.51 -7.90 31.88
C ARG A 339 -5.73 -6.81 30.83
N PRO A 340 -5.63 -7.10 29.51
CA PRO A 340 -5.97 -6.10 28.53
C PRO A 340 -7.40 -5.68 28.86
N SER A 341 -7.55 -4.39 29.09
CA SER A 341 -8.83 -3.78 29.23
C SER A 341 -9.69 -4.17 28.02
N LYS A 342 -11.01 -4.18 28.20
CA LYS A 342 -11.94 -4.28 27.06
C LYS A 342 -11.59 -3.30 25.93
N GLN A 343 -10.93 -2.18 26.26
CA GLN A 343 -10.46 -1.17 25.31
C GLN A 343 -9.28 -1.64 24.45
N GLU A 344 -8.36 -2.45 24.98
CA GLU A 344 -7.21 -2.97 24.21
C GLU A 344 -7.65 -4.04 23.21
N LEU A 345 -8.55 -4.95 23.60
CA LEU A 345 -9.13 -5.92 22.68
C LEU A 345 -9.98 -5.25 21.60
N GLN A 346 -10.72 -4.19 21.95
CA GLN A 346 -11.45 -3.37 20.99
C GLN A 346 -10.50 -2.65 20.02
N SER A 347 -9.36 -2.17 20.50
CA SER A 347 -8.34 -1.51 19.66
C SER A 347 -7.74 -2.46 18.62
N ILE A 348 -7.50 -3.73 18.96
CA ILE A 348 -7.04 -4.75 18.00
C ILE A 348 -8.09 -5.00 16.92
N GLU A 349 -9.33 -5.19 17.35
CA GLU A 349 -10.46 -5.38 16.45
C GLU A 349 -10.64 -4.21 15.49
N ASP A 350 -10.61 -2.97 16.01
CA ASP A 350 -10.74 -1.77 15.20
C ASP A 350 -9.61 -1.65 14.17
N LYS A 351 -8.38 -2.10 14.48
CA LYS A 351 -7.27 -2.15 13.51
C LYS A 351 -7.53 -3.13 12.36
N ILE A 352 -8.08 -4.31 12.66
CA ILE A 352 -8.39 -5.33 11.64
C ILE A 352 -9.46 -4.79 10.68
N TYR A 353 -10.57 -4.28 11.22
CA TYR A 353 -11.64 -3.71 10.40
C TYR A 353 -11.18 -2.49 9.60
N ARG A 354 -10.36 -1.63 10.21
CA ARG A 354 -9.77 -0.48 9.53
C ARG A 354 -8.92 -0.88 8.33
N GLN A 355 -8.01 -1.84 8.54
CA GLN A 355 -7.15 -2.35 7.47
C GLN A 355 -8.00 -3.00 6.36
N GLY A 356 -8.99 -3.81 6.72
CA GLY A 356 -9.90 -4.41 5.75
C GLY A 356 -10.69 -3.37 4.96
N ALA A 357 -11.17 -2.31 5.62
CA ALA A 357 -11.85 -1.20 4.96
C ALA A 357 -10.92 -0.46 3.98
N GLU A 358 -9.67 -0.19 4.35
CA GLU A 358 -8.68 0.43 3.46
C GLU A 358 -8.46 -0.41 2.20
N GLU A 359 -8.27 -1.72 2.34
CA GLU A 359 -8.05 -2.63 1.22
C GLU A 359 -9.27 -2.76 0.32
N ALA A 360 -10.46 -2.92 0.89
CA ALA A 360 -11.70 -3.07 0.12
C ALA A 360 -12.05 -1.80 -0.66
N ILE A 361 -11.86 -0.61 -0.06
CA ILE A 361 -12.06 0.67 -0.76
C ILE A 361 -11.02 0.82 -1.87
N LEU A 362 -9.75 0.50 -1.61
CA LEU A 362 -8.69 0.59 -2.60
C LEU A 362 -8.98 -0.32 -3.80
N ALA A 363 -9.26 -1.59 -3.54
CA ALA A 363 -9.56 -2.57 -4.56
C ALA A 363 -10.78 -2.15 -5.40
N GLY A 364 -11.84 -1.62 -4.76
CA GLY A 364 -13.00 -1.05 -5.44
C GLY A 364 -12.67 0.17 -6.30
N GLN A 365 -11.80 1.08 -5.85
CA GLN A 365 -11.35 2.22 -6.66
C GLN A 365 -10.49 1.80 -7.86
N LEU A 366 -9.61 0.84 -7.66
CA LEU A 366 -8.75 0.32 -8.72
C LEU A 366 -9.55 -0.44 -9.78
N LEU A 367 -10.60 -1.18 -9.37
CA LEU A 367 -11.57 -1.79 -10.27
C LEU A 367 -12.18 -0.77 -11.23
N LYS A 368 -12.56 0.41 -10.73
CA LYS A 368 -13.15 1.50 -11.54
C LYS A 368 -12.15 2.17 -12.50
N THR A 369 -10.87 2.21 -12.13
CA THR A 369 -9.89 3.09 -12.77
C THR A 369 -8.93 2.36 -13.70
N LEU A 370 -8.55 1.11 -13.41
CA LEU A 370 -7.56 0.36 -14.18
C LEU A 370 -8.21 -0.44 -15.31
N SER A 371 -7.53 -0.47 -16.46
CA SER A 371 -7.79 -1.44 -17.52
C SER A 371 -7.24 -2.83 -17.18
N ILE A 372 -7.74 -3.86 -17.87
CA ILE A 372 -7.27 -5.26 -17.72
C ILE A 372 -5.75 -5.39 -17.89
N ARG A 373 -5.13 -4.58 -18.76
CA ARG A 373 -3.66 -4.60 -18.94
C ARG A 373 -2.92 -3.92 -17.79
N GLU A 374 -3.47 -2.85 -17.24
CA GLU A 374 -2.83 -2.11 -16.13
C GLU A 374 -2.83 -2.91 -14.82
N TRP A 375 -3.83 -3.77 -14.64
CA TRP A 375 -3.90 -4.72 -13.53
C TRP A 375 -2.67 -5.64 -13.43
N GLN A 376 -2.00 -5.96 -14.55
CA GLN A 376 -0.80 -6.81 -14.57
C GLN A 376 0.39 -6.18 -13.83
N SER A 377 0.39 -4.85 -13.68
CA SER A 377 1.44 -4.11 -12.96
C SER A 377 1.13 -3.91 -11.47
N ARG A 378 0.00 -4.45 -10.98
CA ARG A 378 -0.41 -4.34 -9.59
C ARG A 378 0.01 -5.56 -8.81
N ASN A 379 0.48 -5.33 -7.60
CA ASN A 379 0.71 -6.39 -6.66
C ASN A 379 -0.63 -6.84 -6.07
N LEU A 380 -1.14 -7.98 -6.53
CA LEU A 380 -2.39 -8.56 -6.02
C LEU A 380 -2.27 -9.01 -4.55
N ASN A 381 -1.06 -9.14 -4.02
CA ASN A 381 -0.80 -9.45 -2.62
C ASN A 381 -0.55 -8.19 -1.78
N TYR A 382 -0.86 -6.99 -2.30
CA TYR A 382 -0.76 -5.76 -1.52
C TYR A 382 -1.64 -5.86 -0.27
N HIS A 383 -1.01 -5.74 0.90
CA HIS A 383 -1.64 -5.86 2.22
C HIS A 383 -2.45 -7.16 2.46
N HIS A 384 -2.14 -8.26 1.78
CA HIS A 384 -2.84 -9.57 1.81
C HIS A 384 -2.99 -10.29 3.18
N ASN A 385 -2.62 -9.65 4.28
CA ASN A 385 -2.85 -10.18 5.61
C ASN A 385 -4.35 -10.22 5.96
N ILE A 386 -5.16 -9.32 5.39
CA ILE A 386 -6.62 -9.38 5.47
C ILE A 386 -7.16 -10.18 4.29
N ARG A 387 -7.98 -11.19 4.59
CA ARG A 387 -8.56 -12.07 3.58
C ARG A 387 -10.05 -11.81 3.46
N PHE A 388 -10.53 -11.91 2.23
CA PHE A 388 -11.92 -11.64 1.87
C PHE A 388 -12.52 -12.85 1.16
N CYS A 389 -13.83 -12.99 1.26
CA CYS A 389 -14.61 -13.88 0.41
C CYS A 389 -15.76 -13.10 -0.24
N PRO A 390 -16.22 -13.50 -1.44
CA PRO A 390 -17.38 -12.88 -2.07
C PRO A 390 -18.65 -13.14 -1.26
N ASP A 391 -19.58 -12.18 -1.28
CA ASP A 391 -20.94 -12.41 -0.81
C ASP A 391 -21.68 -13.40 -1.73
N LYS A 392 -22.91 -13.78 -1.35
CA LYS A 392 -23.72 -14.72 -2.15
C LYS A 392 -24.03 -14.19 -3.54
N ASP A 393 -24.32 -12.90 -3.67
CA ASP A 393 -24.73 -12.29 -4.94
C ASP A 393 -23.58 -12.30 -5.96
N LEU A 394 -22.38 -11.93 -5.52
CA LEU A 394 -21.17 -11.96 -6.33
C LEU A 394 -20.77 -13.38 -6.71
N LEU A 395 -20.86 -14.31 -5.75
CA LEU A 395 -20.60 -15.73 -6.00
C LEU A 395 -21.58 -16.29 -7.05
N TYR A 396 -22.88 -16.07 -6.89
CA TYR A 396 -23.90 -16.56 -7.82
C TYR A 396 -23.80 -15.91 -9.20
N ALA A 397 -23.42 -14.63 -9.27
CA ALA A 397 -23.14 -13.96 -10.53
C ALA A 397 -21.98 -14.63 -11.27
N ALA A 398 -20.86 -14.90 -10.58
CA ALA A 398 -19.69 -15.55 -11.16
C ALA A 398 -19.99 -16.96 -11.67
N GLN A 399 -20.69 -17.77 -10.88
CA GLN A 399 -21.14 -19.11 -11.28
C GLN A 399 -22.06 -19.06 -12.50
N SER A 400 -23.04 -18.15 -12.50
CA SER A 400 -24.00 -17.99 -13.61
C SER A 400 -23.31 -17.54 -14.90
N ILE A 401 -22.35 -16.62 -14.80
CA ILE A 401 -21.60 -16.11 -15.96
C ILE A 401 -20.67 -17.20 -16.54
N CYS A 402 -20.02 -18.00 -15.68
CA CYS A 402 -19.24 -19.15 -16.15
C CYS A 402 -20.13 -20.14 -16.92
N PHE A 403 -21.30 -20.46 -16.37
CA PHE A 403 -22.24 -21.34 -17.04
C PHE A 403 -22.78 -20.77 -18.36
N LEU A 404 -23.01 -19.45 -18.42
CA LEU A 404 -23.36 -18.74 -19.65
C LEU A 404 -22.30 -18.92 -20.75
N GLU A 405 -21.01 -18.80 -20.41
CA GLU A 405 -19.93 -19.01 -21.38
C GLU A 405 -19.87 -20.46 -21.87
N MET A 406 -20.11 -21.43 -21.00
CA MET A 406 -20.17 -22.85 -21.37
C MET A 406 -21.30 -23.10 -22.38
N CYS A 407 -22.49 -22.53 -22.11
CA CYS A 407 -23.62 -22.59 -23.02
C CYS A 407 -23.28 -21.95 -24.37
N ARG A 408 -22.65 -20.75 -24.35
CA ARG A 408 -22.25 -20.03 -25.56
C ARG A 408 -21.24 -20.83 -26.40
N LYS A 409 -20.22 -21.41 -25.78
CA LYS A 409 -19.20 -22.22 -26.46
C LYS A 409 -19.81 -23.47 -27.13
N LYS A 410 -20.73 -24.15 -26.45
CA LYS A 410 -21.44 -25.31 -27.02
C LYS A 410 -22.32 -24.92 -28.20
N PHE A 411 -23.08 -23.83 -28.07
CA PHE A 411 -23.87 -23.29 -29.16
C PHE A 411 -23.02 -22.91 -30.38
N GLU A 412 -21.88 -22.22 -30.18
CA GLU A 412 -20.96 -21.85 -31.26
C GLU A 412 -20.39 -23.10 -31.96
N TYR A 413 -20.03 -24.13 -31.19
CA TYR A 413 -19.56 -25.42 -31.72
C TYR A 413 -20.62 -26.09 -32.60
N GLU A 414 -21.86 -26.22 -32.12
CA GLU A 414 -22.96 -26.80 -32.89
C GLU A 414 -23.25 -25.99 -34.16
N SER A 415 -23.30 -24.67 -34.04
CA SER A 415 -23.56 -23.77 -35.16
C SER A 415 -22.52 -23.90 -36.28
N ASN A 416 -21.25 -24.08 -35.92
CA ASN A 416 -20.17 -24.30 -36.88
C ASN A 416 -20.22 -25.70 -37.50
N THR A 417 -20.64 -26.71 -36.73
CA THR A 417 -20.79 -28.09 -37.21
C THR A 417 -22.00 -28.25 -38.13
N CYS A 418 -23.12 -27.56 -37.86
CA CYS A 418 -24.27 -27.53 -38.78
C CYS A 418 -23.96 -26.85 -40.13
N ARG A 419 -22.99 -25.93 -40.18
CA ARG A 419 -22.58 -25.28 -41.44
C ARG A 419 -21.75 -26.19 -42.36
N SER A 420 -21.12 -27.24 -41.82
CA SER A 420 -20.26 -28.15 -42.60
C SER A 420 -20.99 -29.35 -43.20
N VAL A 421 -22.28 -29.56 -42.86
CA VAL A 421 -23.10 -30.65 -43.40
C VAL A 421 -23.89 -30.17 -44.63
N SER A 422 -23.33 -30.37 -45.83
CA SER A 422 -24.04 -30.21 -47.09
C SER A 422 -24.62 -31.55 -47.56
N GLY A 423 -25.87 -31.84 -47.20
CA GLY A 423 -26.56 -33.08 -47.61
C GLY A 423 -28.07 -33.10 -47.29
N PRO A 424 -28.82 -34.06 -47.87
CA PRO A 424 -30.29 -34.16 -47.76
C PRO A 424 -30.81 -34.57 -46.37
N ASP A 425 -29.95 -35.04 -45.46
CA ASP A 425 -30.27 -35.33 -44.05
C ASP A 425 -30.17 -34.08 -43.16
N ARG A 426 -30.74 -32.94 -43.58
CA ARG A 426 -30.89 -31.79 -42.68
C ARG A 426 -31.94 -32.10 -41.63
N GLN A 427 -31.53 -32.68 -40.50
CA GLN A 427 -32.24 -32.43 -39.25
C GLN A 427 -32.21 -30.91 -39.02
N SER A 428 -33.38 -30.31 -38.89
CA SER A 428 -33.46 -28.89 -38.53
C SER A 428 -32.73 -28.72 -37.20
N ALA A 429 -31.82 -27.76 -37.09
CA ALA A 429 -31.18 -27.41 -35.81
C ALA A 429 -32.21 -26.99 -34.74
N TYR A 430 -33.48 -26.80 -35.11
CA TYR A 430 -34.59 -26.49 -34.23
C TYR A 430 -35.40 -27.72 -33.77
N ASP A 431 -35.14 -28.92 -34.30
CA ASP A 431 -35.93 -30.13 -34.00
C ASP A 431 -35.33 -31.01 -32.89
N ASP A 432 -34.10 -30.73 -32.44
CA ASP A 432 -33.37 -31.50 -31.40
C ASP A 432 -33.09 -30.66 -30.14
N GLY A 433 -34.05 -29.86 -29.68
CA GLY A 433 -33.88 -29.02 -28.48
C GLY A 433 -34.03 -29.77 -27.14
N PRO A 434 -33.81 -29.09 -25.99
CA PRO A 434 -33.95 -29.71 -24.68
C PRO A 434 -35.38 -30.14 -24.38
N ASN A 435 -35.52 -31.31 -23.75
CA ASN A 435 -36.79 -31.86 -23.28
C ASN A 435 -37.30 -31.15 -22.00
N GLU A 436 -38.52 -31.46 -21.55
CA GLU A 436 -39.15 -30.82 -20.38
C GLU A 436 -38.36 -31.04 -19.08
N GLU A 437 -37.76 -32.22 -18.91
CA GLU A 437 -36.95 -32.53 -17.72
C GLU A 437 -35.68 -31.69 -17.67
N GLN A 438 -34.97 -31.56 -18.79
CA GLN A 438 -33.77 -30.73 -18.91
C GLN A 438 -34.08 -29.25 -18.65
N ARG A 439 -35.24 -28.77 -19.12
CA ARG A 439 -35.73 -27.41 -18.85
C ARG A 439 -35.99 -27.19 -17.36
N ALA A 440 -36.68 -28.13 -16.71
CA ALA A 440 -36.95 -28.08 -15.28
C ALA A 440 -35.68 -28.12 -14.43
N GLN A 441 -34.69 -28.93 -14.82
CA GLN A 441 -33.39 -28.97 -14.14
C GLN A 441 -32.64 -27.64 -14.24
N LEU A 442 -32.63 -27.01 -15.43
CA LEU A 442 -32.04 -25.68 -15.60
C LEU A 442 -32.75 -24.63 -14.74
N ASP A 443 -34.09 -24.60 -14.76
CA ASP A 443 -34.87 -23.63 -13.98
C ASP A 443 -34.63 -23.78 -12.46
N ALA A 444 -34.56 -25.01 -11.96
CA ALA A 444 -34.24 -25.27 -10.57
C ALA A 444 -32.85 -24.71 -10.21
N TRP A 445 -31.83 -24.97 -11.05
CA TRP A 445 -30.47 -24.48 -10.83
C TRP A 445 -30.36 -22.95 -10.87
N LEU A 446 -31.05 -22.30 -11.81
CA LEU A 446 -31.07 -20.83 -11.92
C LEU A 446 -31.82 -20.17 -10.76
N SER A 447 -32.95 -20.75 -10.33
CA SER A 447 -33.78 -20.19 -9.26
C SER A 447 -33.07 -20.12 -7.90
N GLU A 448 -32.19 -21.09 -7.63
CA GLU A 448 -31.34 -21.11 -6.44
C GLU A 448 -30.21 -20.06 -6.46
N ARG A 449 -29.92 -19.48 -7.63
CA ARG A 449 -28.78 -18.57 -7.88
C ARG A 449 -29.25 -17.21 -8.36
N CYS A 450 -30.27 -16.69 -7.69
CA CYS A 450 -30.72 -15.31 -7.86
C CYS A 450 -29.73 -14.34 -7.19
N PHE A 451 -29.38 -13.24 -7.86
CA PHE A 451 -28.43 -12.23 -7.44
C PHE A 451 -28.76 -10.87 -8.07
N ALA A 452 -28.30 -9.79 -7.43
CA ALA A 452 -28.39 -8.44 -7.97
C ALA A 452 -27.10 -7.64 -7.71
N LEU A 453 -26.25 -7.49 -8.74
CA LEU A 453 -25.02 -6.70 -8.66
C LEU A 453 -25.23 -5.24 -9.12
N GLY A 454 -26.26 -4.60 -8.56
CA GLY A 454 -26.62 -3.21 -8.87
C GLY A 454 -26.77 -2.95 -10.38
N LEU A 455 -26.10 -1.90 -10.90
CA LEU A 455 -26.12 -1.52 -12.32
C LEU A 455 -25.22 -2.37 -13.23
N ILE A 456 -24.39 -3.26 -12.68
CA ILE A 456 -23.54 -4.12 -13.51
C ILE A 456 -24.41 -5.11 -14.26
N THR A 457 -25.10 -5.98 -13.53
CA THR A 457 -25.98 -7.02 -14.10
C THR A 457 -26.84 -7.65 -13.01
N ASP A 458 -27.92 -8.28 -13.42
CA ASP A 458 -28.80 -9.07 -12.56
C ASP A 458 -28.99 -10.49 -13.08
N SER A 459 -29.59 -11.35 -12.26
CA SER A 459 -29.98 -12.70 -12.67
C SER A 459 -30.86 -12.68 -13.90
N LYS A 460 -31.83 -11.77 -14.01
CA LYS A 460 -32.75 -11.72 -15.15
C LYS A 460 -32.01 -11.60 -16.48
N THR A 461 -30.99 -10.75 -16.53
CA THR A 461 -30.18 -10.50 -17.71
C THR A 461 -29.29 -11.69 -18.04
N VAL A 462 -28.57 -12.22 -17.04
CA VAL A 462 -27.64 -13.35 -17.24
C VAL A 462 -28.40 -14.64 -17.52
N HIS A 463 -29.37 -14.99 -16.67
CA HIS A 463 -30.21 -16.18 -16.80
C HIS A 463 -31.00 -16.17 -18.11
N GLY A 464 -31.49 -15.01 -18.57
CA GLY A 464 -32.12 -14.89 -19.89
C GLY A 464 -31.17 -15.24 -21.05
N LYS A 465 -29.89 -14.83 -20.96
CA LYS A 465 -28.87 -15.20 -21.95
C LYS A 465 -28.51 -16.70 -21.85
N ILE A 466 -28.43 -17.26 -20.64
CA ILE A 466 -28.21 -18.70 -20.42
C ILE A 466 -29.33 -19.48 -21.10
N TRP A 467 -30.58 -19.12 -20.79
CA TRP A 467 -31.77 -19.70 -21.41
C TRP A 467 -31.71 -19.66 -22.93
N LYS A 468 -31.38 -18.49 -23.50
CA LYS A 468 -31.25 -18.31 -24.95
C LYS A 468 -30.26 -19.30 -25.58
N TYR A 469 -29.05 -19.42 -25.04
CA TYR A 469 -28.05 -20.33 -25.60
C TYR A 469 -28.39 -21.79 -25.33
N PHE A 470 -28.83 -22.11 -24.11
CA PHE A 470 -29.16 -23.48 -23.72
C PHE A 470 -30.27 -24.10 -24.57
N ILE A 471 -31.36 -23.37 -24.84
CA ILE A 471 -32.45 -23.88 -25.70
C ILE A 471 -32.08 -23.98 -27.17
N SER A 472 -31.00 -23.32 -27.57
CA SER A 472 -30.49 -23.34 -28.94
C SER A 472 -29.46 -24.46 -29.15
N CYS A 473 -29.17 -25.24 -28.11
CA CYS A 473 -28.30 -26.41 -28.18
C CYS A 473 -29.12 -27.69 -28.36
N GLY A 474 -28.48 -28.70 -28.95
CA GLY A 474 -28.97 -30.06 -29.07
C GLY A 474 -29.25 -30.72 -27.71
N SER A 475 -30.26 -31.59 -27.60
CA SER A 475 -30.62 -32.26 -26.34
C SER A 475 -29.43 -32.99 -25.70
N TYR A 476 -28.56 -33.60 -26.52
CA TYR A 476 -27.32 -34.23 -26.04
C TYR A 476 -26.38 -33.24 -25.33
N HIS A 477 -26.12 -32.07 -25.93
CA HIS A 477 -25.26 -31.06 -25.31
C HIS A 477 -25.95 -30.35 -24.14
N CYS A 478 -27.28 -30.26 -24.11
CA CYS A 478 -28.02 -29.83 -22.93
C CYS A 478 -27.76 -30.75 -21.73
N THR A 479 -27.73 -32.07 -21.94
CA THR A 479 -27.34 -33.02 -20.88
C THR A 479 -25.91 -32.77 -20.41
N GLU A 480 -24.96 -32.62 -21.33
CA GLU A 480 -23.57 -32.31 -20.96
C GLU A 480 -23.44 -30.99 -20.18
N LEU A 481 -24.20 -29.97 -20.55
CA LEU A 481 -24.23 -28.68 -19.86
C LEU A 481 -24.80 -28.84 -18.44
N LEU A 482 -25.92 -29.54 -18.28
CA LEU A 482 -26.52 -29.79 -16.97
C LEU A 482 -25.60 -30.60 -16.06
N GLU A 483 -24.92 -31.62 -16.57
CA GLU A 483 -23.88 -32.35 -15.82
C GLU A 483 -22.69 -31.46 -15.45
N ALA A 484 -22.41 -30.45 -16.27
CA ALA A 484 -21.32 -29.52 -16.07
C ALA A 484 -21.67 -28.31 -15.18
N THR A 485 -22.90 -28.18 -14.67
CA THR A 485 -23.28 -27.15 -13.67
C THR A 485 -22.37 -27.19 -12.43
N LYS A 486 -22.08 -28.39 -11.91
CA LYS A 486 -21.09 -28.60 -10.83
C LYS A 486 -19.67 -28.17 -11.23
N LYS A 487 -19.33 -28.24 -12.52
CA LYS A 487 -18.05 -27.74 -13.04
C LYS A 487 -18.05 -26.22 -13.19
N ALA A 488 -19.19 -25.56 -13.34
CA ALA A 488 -19.29 -24.10 -13.32
C ALA A 488 -19.16 -23.54 -11.89
N GLU A 489 -19.55 -24.33 -10.89
CA GLU A 489 -19.41 -23.98 -9.47
C GLU A 489 -17.97 -24.12 -8.96
N ARG A 490 -17.27 -25.20 -9.35
CA ARG A 490 -15.94 -25.54 -8.85
C ARG A 490 -14.87 -24.45 -9.01
N PRO A 491 -14.71 -23.80 -10.18
CA PRO A 491 -13.72 -22.76 -10.38
C PRO A 491 -13.90 -21.64 -9.37
N TRP A 492 -15.13 -21.21 -9.09
CA TRP A 492 -15.38 -20.07 -8.20
C TRP A 492 -15.41 -20.45 -6.73
N ASN A 493 -15.93 -21.64 -6.40
CA ASN A 493 -15.86 -22.18 -5.05
C ASN A 493 -14.39 -22.47 -4.62
N ASN A 494 -13.48 -22.67 -5.58
CA ASN A 494 -12.06 -22.94 -5.32
C ASN A 494 -11.14 -21.73 -5.60
N ALA A 495 -11.45 -20.86 -6.57
CA ALA A 495 -10.65 -19.67 -6.94
C ALA A 495 -10.91 -18.50 -6.00
N PHE A 496 -12.16 -18.33 -5.54
CA PHE A 496 -12.43 -17.51 -4.36
C PHE A 496 -12.31 -18.38 -3.12
N SER A 497 -11.08 -18.84 -2.89
CA SER A 497 -10.76 -19.44 -1.60
C SER A 497 -11.00 -18.39 -0.52
N SER A 498 -11.24 -18.82 0.72
CA SER A 498 -11.25 -17.94 1.90
C SER A 498 -9.89 -17.27 2.16
N GLU A 499 -8.97 -17.29 1.18
CA GLU A 499 -7.59 -16.88 1.27
C GLU A 499 -7.24 -15.70 0.37
N GLU A 500 -8.17 -15.16 -0.41
CA GLU A 500 -7.90 -14.09 -1.36
C GLU A 500 -7.81 -12.71 -0.70
N SER A 501 -6.95 -11.84 -1.24
CA SER A 501 -6.97 -10.41 -0.91
C SER A 501 -8.16 -9.73 -1.61
N ALA A 502 -8.57 -8.56 -1.12
CA ALA A 502 -9.56 -7.75 -1.84
C ALA A 502 -9.10 -7.40 -3.27
N MET A 503 -7.78 -7.30 -3.49
CA MET A 503 -7.18 -7.00 -4.79
C MET A 503 -7.35 -8.16 -5.79
N CYS A 504 -7.17 -9.41 -5.34
CA CYS A 504 -7.42 -10.59 -6.17
C CYS A 504 -8.90 -10.68 -6.56
N LEU A 505 -9.81 -10.51 -5.59
CA LEU A 505 -11.25 -10.52 -5.85
C LEU A 505 -11.63 -9.46 -6.90
N ALA A 506 -11.16 -8.23 -6.72
CA ALA A 506 -11.39 -7.14 -7.68
C ALA A 506 -10.88 -7.46 -9.09
N HIS A 507 -9.67 -8.01 -9.16
CA HIS A 507 -9.05 -8.41 -10.42
C HIS A 507 -9.88 -9.46 -11.17
N ASP A 508 -10.28 -10.52 -10.47
CA ASP A 508 -11.04 -11.62 -11.06
C ASP A 508 -12.44 -11.16 -11.50
N MET A 509 -13.06 -10.27 -10.73
CA MET A 509 -14.28 -9.58 -11.14
C MET A 509 -14.09 -8.76 -12.42
N ALA A 510 -13.00 -7.99 -12.52
CA ALA A 510 -12.71 -7.16 -13.70
C ALA A 510 -12.54 -8.00 -14.96
N ILE A 511 -11.82 -9.12 -14.86
CA ILE A 511 -11.53 -9.99 -16.00
C ILE A 511 -12.76 -10.79 -16.41
N HIS A 512 -13.52 -11.36 -15.47
CA HIS A 512 -14.54 -12.37 -15.80
C HIS A 512 -15.95 -11.82 -15.88
N LEU A 513 -16.40 -11.01 -14.92
CA LEU A 513 -17.82 -10.62 -14.86
C LEU A 513 -18.16 -9.57 -15.91
N ILE A 514 -17.29 -8.58 -16.07
CA ILE A 514 -17.58 -7.41 -16.90
C ILE A 514 -17.35 -7.72 -18.38
N SER A 515 -16.28 -8.46 -18.70
CA SER A 515 -15.93 -8.81 -20.08
C SER A 515 -17.01 -9.67 -20.76
N VAL A 516 -17.66 -10.57 -20.03
CA VAL A 516 -18.66 -11.49 -20.58
C VAL A 516 -20.04 -10.85 -20.72
N THR A 517 -20.42 -10.01 -19.76
CA THR A 517 -21.76 -9.42 -19.74
C THR A 517 -21.91 -8.28 -20.75
N HIS A 518 -20.84 -7.52 -21.00
CA HIS A 518 -20.83 -6.31 -21.81
C HIS A 518 -19.62 -6.23 -22.77
N PRO A 519 -19.46 -7.18 -23.72
CA PRO A 519 -18.26 -7.29 -24.56
C PRO A 519 -18.05 -6.12 -25.55
N HIS A 520 -19.01 -5.20 -25.66
CA HIS A 520 -18.97 -4.07 -26.61
C HIS A 520 -18.99 -2.70 -25.92
N GLU A 521 -19.06 -2.65 -24.59
CA GLU A 521 -19.06 -1.40 -23.82
C GLU A 521 -17.75 -1.28 -23.04
N ASP A 522 -17.34 -0.05 -22.71
CA ASP A 522 -16.23 0.18 -21.79
C ASP A 522 -16.66 -0.24 -20.37
N PRO A 523 -16.02 -1.27 -19.77
CA PRO A 523 -16.29 -1.74 -18.40
C PRO A 523 -16.42 -0.62 -17.37
N ARG A 524 -15.59 0.42 -17.50
CA ARG A 524 -15.48 1.52 -16.53
C ARG A 524 -16.76 2.33 -16.39
N ARG A 525 -17.57 2.44 -17.47
CA ARG A 525 -18.83 3.20 -17.45
C ARG A 525 -19.92 2.58 -16.57
N ARG A 526 -19.86 1.27 -16.31
CA ARG A 526 -20.81 0.58 -15.42
C ARG A 526 -20.29 0.41 -14.01
N LEU A 527 -18.99 0.61 -13.80
CA LEU A 527 -18.32 0.44 -12.52
C LEU A 527 -18.43 1.68 -11.61
N ASP A 528 -18.79 2.84 -12.15
CA ASP A 528 -18.86 4.09 -11.36
C ASP A 528 -19.73 3.91 -10.09
N GLU A 529 -20.84 3.19 -10.20
CA GLU A 529 -21.77 2.91 -9.09
C GLU A 529 -21.53 1.57 -8.37
N PHE A 530 -20.60 0.74 -8.85
CA PHE A 530 -20.31 -0.54 -8.22
C PHE A 530 -19.33 -0.39 -7.05
N ASN A 531 -19.70 -0.84 -5.86
CA ASN A 531 -18.84 -0.80 -4.70
C ASN A 531 -18.43 -2.22 -4.31
N LEU A 532 -17.17 -2.59 -4.58
CA LEU A 532 -16.68 -3.93 -4.26
C LEU A 532 -16.91 -4.33 -2.80
N TRP A 533 -16.72 -3.38 -1.88
CA TRP A 533 -16.86 -3.61 -0.45
C TRP A 533 -18.30 -3.95 -0.02
N GLU A 534 -19.32 -3.68 -0.84
CA GLU A 534 -20.71 -4.10 -0.60
C GLU A 534 -20.92 -5.59 -0.94
N HIS A 535 -19.98 -6.21 -1.64
CA HIS A 535 -20.11 -7.57 -2.18
C HIS A 535 -19.00 -8.52 -1.70
N VAL A 536 -18.30 -8.16 -0.64
CA VAL A 536 -17.27 -8.99 -0.01
C VAL A 536 -17.42 -8.97 1.50
N GLU A 537 -17.00 -10.06 2.13
CA GLU A 537 -17.01 -10.27 3.58
C GLU A 537 -15.59 -10.62 4.06
N LEU A 538 -15.30 -10.36 5.35
CA LEU A 538 -14.03 -10.79 5.95
C LEU A 538 -14.01 -12.31 6.12
N SER A 539 -12.90 -12.90 5.69
CA SER A 539 -12.69 -14.34 5.79
C SER A 539 -12.16 -14.76 7.17
N ASN A 540 -12.57 -15.94 7.62
CA ASN A 540 -12.08 -16.63 8.81
C ASN A 540 -10.59 -17.05 8.74
N VAL A 541 -9.91 -16.92 7.59
CA VAL A 541 -8.48 -17.25 7.45
C VAL A 541 -7.58 -16.02 7.62
N THR A 542 -8.14 -14.83 7.90
CA THR A 542 -7.35 -13.59 8.08
C THR A 542 -6.17 -13.80 9.04
N ASP A 543 -4.97 -13.47 8.56
CA ASP A 543 -3.72 -13.61 9.31
C ASP A 543 -3.54 -12.39 10.24
N TRP A 544 -3.08 -12.58 11.48
CA TRP A 544 -2.78 -11.48 12.43
C TRP A 544 -1.77 -11.97 13.47
N PRO A 545 -0.83 -11.16 13.99
CA PRO A 545 -0.64 -9.71 13.81
C PRO A 545 0.02 -9.28 12.49
N LEU A 546 -0.44 -8.13 11.97
CA LEU A 546 -0.04 -7.56 10.67
C LEU A 546 1.47 -7.34 10.53
N GLU A 547 2.14 -6.87 11.59
CA GLU A 547 3.57 -6.59 11.57
C GLU A 547 4.38 -7.87 11.28
N ALA A 548 3.97 -8.99 11.86
CA ALA A 548 4.64 -10.28 11.68
C ALA A 548 4.46 -10.82 10.25
N PHE A 549 3.32 -10.55 9.62
CA PHE A 549 3.09 -10.89 8.21
C PHE A 549 3.93 -10.01 7.28
N LEU A 550 3.88 -8.69 7.46
CA LEU A 550 4.62 -7.74 6.61
C LEU A 550 6.14 -7.87 6.75
N GLU A 551 6.65 -8.36 7.88
CA GLU A 551 8.07 -8.71 8.06
C GLU A 551 8.48 -9.91 7.20
N LYS A 552 7.61 -10.93 7.11
CA LYS A 552 7.85 -12.14 6.31
C LYS A 552 7.64 -11.89 4.82
N ASN A 553 6.66 -11.07 4.47
CA ASN A 553 6.21 -10.83 3.10
C ASN A 553 6.49 -9.39 2.68
N LYS A 554 7.77 -9.05 2.47
CA LYS A 554 8.19 -7.69 2.09
C LYS A 554 7.49 -7.18 0.82
N GLN A 555 7.20 -8.07 -0.12
CA GLN A 555 6.50 -7.73 -1.36
C GLN A 555 5.07 -7.24 -1.10
N ALA A 556 4.40 -7.66 -0.03
CA ALA A 556 3.04 -7.24 0.31
C ALA A 556 2.90 -5.76 0.73
N ARG A 557 3.99 -5.00 0.77
CA ARG A 557 4.03 -3.59 1.24
C ARG A 557 3.84 -2.56 0.13
N ASP A 558 4.14 -2.91 -1.12
CA ASP A 558 4.10 -1.98 -2.25
C ASP A 558 2.93 -2.34 -3.18
N LEU A 559 2.12 -1.35 -3.54
CA LEU A 559 0.95 -1.54 -4.40
C LEU A 559 1.33 -1.91 -5.84
N ILE A 560 2.42 -1.32 -6.32
CA ILE A 560 3.00 -1.67 -7.61
C ILE A 560 3.90 -2.86 -7.36
N SER A 561 3.80 -3.88 -8.23
CA SER A 561 4.79 -4.95 -8.23
C SER A 561 6.17 -4.34 -8.40
N GLY A 562 7.02 -4.44 -7.37
CA GLY A 562 8.42 -4.01 -7.48
C GLY A 562 9.11 -4.77 -8.61
N PRO A 563 10.28 -4.29 -9.10
CA PRO A 563 11.08 -5.09 -10.04
C PRO A 563 11.27 -6.47 -9.43
N SER A 564 10.84 -7.48 -10.18
CA SER A 564 10.84 -8.86 -9.76
C SER A 564 12.17 -9.24 -9.10
N LEU A 565 12.15 -9.89 -7.93
CA LEU A 565 13.36 -10.56 -7.42
C LEU A 565 13.88 -11.58 -8.46
N ASP A 566 13.05 -11.97 -9.42
CA ASP A 566 13.43 -12.80 -10.54
C ASP A 566 14.10 -12.07 -11.69
N ALA A 567 13.99 -10.74 -11.79
CA ALA A 567 14.56 -9.97 -12.88
C ALA A 567 16.09 -10.06 -12.92
N ASP A 568 16.77 -9.99 -11.78
CA ASP A 568 18.24 -10.02 -11.73
C ASP A 568 18.79 -11.39 -12.19
N GLY A 569 18.20 -12.49 -11.73
CA GLY A 569 18.62 -13.85 -12.14
C GLY A 569 18.12 -14.26 -13.52
N ALA A 570 16.95 -13.78 -13.95
CA ALA A 570 16.43 -14.04 -15.29
C ALA A 570 17.23 -13.30 -16.37
N LYS A 571 17.73 -12.09 -16.06
CA LYS A 571 18.54 -11.32 -17.00
C LYS A 571 19.83 -12.04 -17.39
N GLU A 572 20.52 -12.68 -16.45
CA GLU A 572 21.75 -13.45 -16.73
C GLU A 572 21.49 -14.63 -17.69
N ILE A 573 20.35 -15.31 -17.51
CA ILE A 573 19.92 -16.43 -18.37
C ILE A 573 19.56 -15.92 -19.78
N LEU A 574 18.88 -14.77 -19.87
CA LEU A 574 18.50 -14.16 -21.15
C LEU A 574 19.70 -13.60 -21.92
N GLU A 575 20.71 -13.04 -21.22
CA GLU A 575 21.98 -12.68 -21.85
C GLU A 575 22.70 -13.94 -22.37
N THR A 576 22.67 -15.05 -21.63
CA THR A 576 23.22 -16.34 -22.11
C THR A 576 22.50 -16.82 -23.39
N LEU A 577 21.17 -16.71 -23.45
CA LEU A 577 20.42 -17.04 -24.67
C LEU A 577 20.88 -16.17 -25.85
N LYS A 578 21.05 -14.87 -25.61
CA LYS A 578 21.50 -13.91 -26.62
C LYS A 578 22.93 -14.18 -27.09
N GLU A 579 23.80 -14.67 -26.22
CA GLU A 579 25.16 -15.09 -26.57
C GLU A 579 25.19 -16.39 -27.39
N GLN A 580 24.25 -17.31 -27.15
CA GLN A 580 24.20 -18.61 -27.85
C GLN A 580 23.48 -18.58 -29.21
N TYR A 581 22.58 -17.62 -29.42
CA TYR A 581 21.78 -17.52 -30.65
C TYR A 581 21.82 -16.10 -31.22
N ASP A 582 22.38 -15.98 -32.43
CA ASP A 582 22.53 -14.70 -33.11
C ASP A 582 21.16 -14.11 -33.48
N GLY A 583 21.05 -12.78 -33.44
CA GLY A 583 19.79 -12.10 -33.78
C GLY A 583 18.71 -12.20 -32.70
N VAL A 584 19.03 -12.72 -31.52
CA VAL A 584 18.15 -12.66 -30.36
C VAL A 584 18.27 -11.31 -29.66
N ASN A 585 17.13 -10.67 -29.40
CA ASN A 585 17.05 -9.50 -28.53
C ASN A 585 15.94 -9.68 -27.52
N PHE A 586 16.11 -9.15 -26.31
CA PHE A 586 15.08 -9.21 -25.30
C PHE A 586 14.89 -7.88 -24.59
N GLU A 587 13.66 -7.68 -24.11
CA GLU A 587 13.30 -6.59 -23.21
C GLU A 587 12.61 -7.20 -21.99
N ILE A 588 13.05 -6.83 -20.78
CA ILE A 588 12.37 -7.22 -19.55
C ILE A 588 11.34 -6.14 -19.22
N ARG A 589 10.08 -6.54 -19.08
CA ARG A 589 8.99 -5.69 -18.60
C ARG A 589 8.25 -6.41 -17.48
N ASP A 590 8.17 -5.76 -16.33
CA ASP A 590 7.50 -6.27 -15.13
C ASP A 590 8.02 -7.66 -14.70
N ASN A 591 7.22 -8.72 -14.90
CA ASN A 591 7.51 -10.11 -14.58
C ASN A 591 7.71 -11.00 -15.81
N ALA A 592 7.90 -10.41 -16.99
CA ALA A 592 8.08 -11.14 -18.24
C ALA A 592 9.27 -10.62 -19.07
N ALA A 593 9.84 -11.53 -19.86
CA ALA A 593 10.81 -11.25 -20.91
C ALA A 593 10.12 -11.32 -22.27
N ILE A 594 10.17 -10.22 -23.01
CA ILE A 594 9.79 -10.20 -24.42
C ILE A 594 11.03 -10.54 -25.22
N VAL A 595 11.07 -11.74 -25.81
CA VAL A 595 12.23 -12.26 -26.53
C VAL A 595 11.92 -12.36 -28.00
N ASN A 596 12.78 -11.78 -28.83
CA ASN A 596 12.64 -11.71 -30.26
C ASN A 596 13.78 -12.47 -30.93
N PHE A 597 13.44 -13.45 -31.77
CA PHE A 597 14.35 -14.07 -32.72
C PHE A 597 14.15 -13.40 -34.08
N ALA A 598 15.12 -12.60 -34.51
CA ALA A 598 15.10 -11.94 -35.81
C ALA A 598 15.52 -12.85 -36.98
N ASP A 599 15.95 -14.07 -36.68
CA ASP A 599 16.38 -15.09 -37.64
C ASP A 599 15.62 -16.40 -37.40
N SER A 600 14.84 -16.81 -38.40
CA SER A 600 14.05 -18.03 -38.37
C SER A 600 14.92 -19.30 -38.32
N GLU A 601 16.15 -19.27 -38.85
CA GLU A 601 17.08 -20.40 -38.78
C GLU A 601 17.59 -20.60 -37.34
N GLN A 602 17.94 -19.49 -36.66
CA GLN A 602 18.37 -19.50 -35.27
C GLN A 602 17.25 -19.95 -34.34
N TYR A 603 16.02 -19.47 -34.59
CA TYR A 603 14.84 -19.92 -33.85
C TYR A 603 14.58 -21.42 -34.01
N ASN A 604 14.66 -21.94 -35.24
CA ASN A 604 14.51 -23.38 -35.50
C ASN A 604 15.60 -24.21 -34.81
N ARG A 605 16.85 -23.70 -34.77
CA ARG A 605 17.95 -24.33 -34.03
C ARG A 605 17.65 -24.40 -32.54
N PHE A 606 17.22 -23.28 -31.94
CA PHE A 606 16.80 -23.23 -30.54
C PHE A 606 15.68 -24.23 -30.24
N CYS A 607 14.62 -24.28 -31.05
CA CYS A 607 13.53 -25.25 -30.91
C CYS A 607 14.02 -26.70 -30.95
N HIS A 608 14.95 -27.02 -31.85
CA HIS A 608 15.48 -28.38 -32.00
C HIS A 608 16.30 -28.80 -30.77
N GLU A 609 17.18 -27.93 -30.29
CA GLU A 609 18.04 -28.18 -29.14
C GLU A 609 17.24 -28.26 -27.83
N ALA A 610 16.27 -27.36 -27.65
CA ALA A 610 15.38 -27.37 -26.49
C ALA A 610 14.59 -28.68 -26.40
N LYS A 611 13.96 -29.11 -27.49
CA LYS A 611 13.27 -30.42 -27.57
C LYS A 611 14.22 -31.58 -27.36
N GLY A 612 15.44 -31.50 -27.88
CA GLY A 612 16.48 -32.51 -27.71
C GLY A 612 16.84 -32.73 -26.24
N LYS A 613 17.01 -31.64 -25.47
CA LYS A 613 17.32 -31.70 -24.02
C LYS A 613 16.14 -32.15 -23.17
N ALA A 614 14.91 -31.91 -23.61
CA ALA A 614 13.71 -32.28 -22.85
C ALA A 614 13.32 -33.77 -23.01
N ARG A 615 13.80 -34.44 -24.07
CA ARG A 615 13.48 -35.85 -24.36
C ARG A 615 13.81 -36.75 -23.19
N GLY A 616 12.81 -37.50 -22.72
CA GLY A 616 12.95 -38.47 -21.64
C GLY A 616 12.50 -37.96 -20.26
N HIS A 617 12.13 -36.67 -20.15
CA HIS A 617 11.62 -36.07 -18.92
C HIS A 617 10.24 -35.47 -19.16
N TYR A 618 9.18 -36.27 -18.95
CA TYR A 618 7.79 -35.92 -19.32
C TYR A 618 7.32 -34.53 -18.85
N ILE A 619 7.65 -34.14 -17.62
CA ILE A 619 7.26 -32.83 -17.06
C ILE A 619 8.02 -31.70 -17.77
N PHE A 620 9.35 -31.83 -17.87
CA PHE A 620 10.20 -30.83 -18.51
C PHE A 620 9.92 -30.72 -20.03
N GLU A 621 9.51 -31.81 -20.67
CA GLU A 621 9.07 -31.81 -22.08
C GLU A 621 7.79 -30.99 -22.29
N GLY A 622 6.85 -31.06 -21.35
CA GLY A 622 5.66 -30.19 -21.33
C GLY A 622 6.04 -28.71 -21.22
N ASP A 623 6.91 -28.36 -20.27
CA ASP A 623 7.35 -26.98 -20.06
C ASP A 623 8.12 -26.43 -21.27
N VAL A 624 8.97 -27.26 -21.90
CA VAL A 624 9.70 -26.86 -23.11
C VAL A 624 8.75 -26.64 -24.29
N ILE A 625 7.70 -27.46 -24.44
CA ILE A 625 6.72 -27.25 -25.50
C ILE A 625 5.99 -25.90 -25.31
N ASP A 626 5.66 -25.55 -24.06
CA ASP A 626 4.96 -24.30 -23.74
C ASP A 626 5.79 -23.06 -24.06
N ILE A 627 7.07 -23.01 -23.65
CA ILE A 627 7.94 -21.85 -23.93
C ILE A 627 8.24 -21.67 -25.43
N LEU A 628 8.09 -22.73 -26.23
CA LEU A 628 8.29 -22.68 -27.69
C LEU A 628 7.08 -22.16 -28.45
N VAL A 629 5.93 -21.94 -27.81
CA VAL A 629 4.77 -21.32 -28.46
C VAL A 629 5.04 -19.81 -28.64
N PRO A 630 5.07 -19.30 -29.89
CA PRO A 630 5.31 -17.89 -30.12
C PRO A 630 4.05 -17.05 -29.84
N ALA A 631 4.25 -15.88 -29.24
CA ALA A 631 3.20 -14.87 -29.12
C ALA A 631 2.92 -14.19 -30.47
N PHE A 632 3.93 -14.13 -31.34
CA PHE A 632 3.81 -13.64 -32.72
C PHE A 632 4.85 -14.32 -33.63
N SER A 633 4.46 -14.64 -34.86
CA SER A 633 5.38 -15.09 -35.91
C SER A 633 4.97 -14.48 -37.25
N GLY A 634 5.88 -13.73 -37.88
CA GLY A 634 5.64 -13.04 -39.15
C GLY A 634 6.89 -12.31 -39.65
N ASP A 635 7.05 -12.21 -40.97
CA ASP A 635 8.18 -11.51 -41.65
C ASP A 635 9.58 -11.92 -41.15
N GLY A 636 9.77 -13.21 -40.84
CA GLY A 636 11.05 -13.76 -40.37
C GLY A 636 11.37 -13.49 -38.89
N LEU A 637 10.53 -12.73 -38.19
CA LEU A 637 10.59 -12.44 -36.77
C LEU A 637 9.68 -13.39 -35.99
N THR A 638 10.23 -13.99 -34.93
CA THR A 638 9.45 -14.75 -33.94
C THR A 638 9.59 -14.10 -32.58
N GLN A 639 8.46 -13.76 -31.95
CA GLN A 639 8.41 -13.15 -30.63
C GLN A 639 7.79 -14.11 -29.61
N HIS A 640 8.43 -14.17 -28.44
CA HIS A 640 7.97 -14.89 -27.27
C HIS A 640 7.77 -13.95 -26.09
N ILE A 641 6.86 -14.34 -25.20
CA ILE A 641 6.65 -13.68 -23.92
C ILE A 641 6.80 -14.77 -22.86
N TRP A 642 7.85 -14.65 -22.04
CA TRP A 642 8.20 -15.66 -21.04
C TRP A 642 8.16 -15.08 -19.64
N SER A 643 7.60 -15.78 -18.68
CA SER A 643 7.66 -15.41 -17.26
C SER A 643 9.11 -15.49 -16.73
N LEU A 644 9.54 -14.49 -15.94
CA LEU A 644 10.92 -14.46 -15.43
C LEU A 644 11.20 -15.58 -14.42
N GLY A 645 10.19 -15.97 -13.63
CA GLY A 645 10.32 -16.95 -12.56
C GLY A 645 10.27 -18.40 -13.02
N PHE A 646 9.29 -18.78 -13.85
CA PHE A 646 9.12 -20.16 -14.28
C PHE A 646 9.81 -20.39 -15.64
N ASP A 647 9.40 -19.68 -16.68
CA ASP A 647 9.87 -19.95 -18.05
C ASP A 647 11.36 -19.65 -18.20
N VAL A 648 11.84 -18.52 -17.67
CA VAL A 648 13.24 -18.12 -17.81
C VAL A 648 14.12 -18.83 -16.77
N LYS A 649 13.86 -18.64 -15.47
CA LYS A 649 14.70 -19.18 -14.40
C LYS A 649 14.65 -20.71 -14.22
N HIS A 650 13.59 -21.37 -14.71
CA HIS A 650 13.46 -22.82 -14.62
C HIS A 650 13.70 -23.46 -15.99
N THR A 651 12.76 -23.28 -16.91
CA THR A 651 12.71 -24.03 -18.16
C THR A 651 13.85 -23.64 -19.11
N LEU A 652 14.03 -22.35 -19.36
CA LEU A 652 15.10 -21.85 -20.22
C LEU A 652 16.48 -22.10 -19.60
N ALA A 653 16.64 -21.95 -18.29
CA ALA A 653 17.89 -22.29 -17.60
C ALA A 653 18.31 -23.75 -17.84
N MET A 654 17.36 -24.69 -17.80
CA MET A 654 17.61 -26.10 -18.11
C MET A 654 17.92 -26.31 -19.61
N VAL A 655 17.18 -25.62 -20.50
CA VAL A 655 17.45 -25.64 -21.96
C VAL A 655 18.84 -25.10 -22.30
N LEU A 656 19.33 -24.06 -21.62
CA LEU A 656 20.67 -23.50 -21.84
C LEU A 656 21.78 -24.29 -21.11
N GLY A 657 21.42 -25.26 -20.26
CA GLY A 657 22.37 -26.06 -19.48
C GLY A 657 22.96 -25.32 -18.26
N LEU A 658 22.29 -24.27 -17.81
CA LEU A 658 22.65 -23.52 -16.60
C LEU A 658 22.09 -24.17 -15.32
N ARG A 659 21.20 -25.15 -15.48
CA ARG A 659 20.57 -25.92 -14.40
C ARG A 659 20.34 -27.37 -14.83
N ASP A 660 20.58 -28.31 -13.92
CA ASP A 660 20.32 -29.73 -14.17
C ASP A 660 18.82 -30.05 -14.16
N VAL A 661 18.39 -30.93 -15.07
CA VAL A 661 17.07 -31.55 -15.06
C VAL A 661 17.06 -32.61 -13.95
N LYS A 662 16.26 -32.41 -12.91
CA LYS A 662 16.18 -33.30 -11.74
C LYS A 662 15.18 -34.43 -11.92
#